data_AF-A0A0G2HVP5-F1
#
_entry.id   AF-A0A0G2HVP5-F1
#
_cell.length_a   1.000
_cell.length_b   1.000
_cell.length_c   1.000
_cell.angle_alpha   90.00
_cell.angle_beta   90.00
_cell.angle_gamma   90.00
#
_symmetry.space_group_name_H-M   'P 1'
#
loop_
_entity.id
_entity.type
_entity.pdbx_description
1 polymer ?
#
loop_
_entity_poly.entity_id
_entity_poly.type
_entity_poly.pdbx_seq_one_letter_code
_entity_poly.pdbx_strand_id
1 'polypeptide(L)'
;MMDIDTELGDNHWYIHDLPKLASQQKRMVTFESDLIVHLKALGTPDEFINSIQGKYDYSKVKVHLVTSVPGTYSGTKAQDCGLLRLREIIRRLDLNLAQKKRQGKLQLEVCAASLGNLSARWLDGFYDCALGRKYVEVTEDCDVPSDIKVFYPTVEDVREADEEAQHGASNIGCHIRPWKEAPKAIKNIFHRYHSKDPSKLFHQKLILAYDPTKPASLPYYVYIGSANLSASAWGTLEKDKKENKATCDLKLIKTSNFECGVVVPGNVIESILEPGTSTWQDGIVPYDQAASRYDLGKDRPWNDPRNSRFFLSAQPAVVALLLLFVVANWLAPVVAYTSLSDDSLHRIPAGGADFDIHNDAGLLAPILIPRVPDTPGSQKVQQHFAGFFENSLPGWALEWHNSTSKTPATGDKLVSFRNLILRRDPPWAAIGDVARLTLVAHYDSLYRPEGFIGAIDSAAPCAMLLHVARSVDEALTEKWEAMQAAGDTDGLEEEKGVQILLLDGEEAWVQWTDTDSTYGSRSLASHWDSEVHPAASVFKHPIDSISLFVLLDLLGASDPHVPSYFPTTHWAYQNLAKIEDRMRQLKLLASRPKDHFLPETNKEPWQFHRGFVQDDHVPFMDRGVPILHLIPTPFPSAWHKMEDDGEHLDGPAVQDWAKLITAFVAEWMDLEGFLPPLKDDSVDDRLRKTEL
;
A
#
# COMPACT_ATOMS: atom_id res chain seq x y z
N MET A 1 5.37 7.25 15.21
CA MET A 1 6.53 6.61 14.56
C MET A 1 7.85 7.20 15.05
N MET A 2 8.00 8.52 15.24
CA MET A 2 9.24 9.06 15.83
C MET A 2 9.51 8.54 17.26
N ASP A 3 8.52 8.56 18.16
CA ASP A 3 8.76 8.20 19.56
C ASP A 3 9.22 6.73 19.75
N ILE A 4 8.75 5.79 18.92
CA ILE A 4 9.25 4.41 18.97
C ILE A 4 10.69 4.27 18.45
N ASP A 5 11.04 5.07 17.44
CA ASP A 5 12.37 5.08 16.83
C ASP A 5 13.41 5.84 17.68
N THR A 6 12.99 6.75 18.55
CA THR A 6 13.88 7.65 19.31
C THR A 6 13.82 7.48 20.83
N GLU A 7 12.69 7.08 21.41
CA GLU A 7 12.48 7.05 22.86
C GLU A 7 12.14 5.64 23.38
N LEU A 8 11.14 4.98 22.77
CA LEU A 8 10.51 3.75 23.29
C LEU A 8 11.18 2.45 22.83
N GLY A 9 12.02 2.50 21.80
CA GLY A 9 12.73 1.33 21.28
C GLY A 9 14.22 1.56 21.15
N ASP A 10 14.99 0.46 21.16
CA ASP A 10 16.40 0.57 20.78
C ASP A 10 16.48 0.80 19.28
N ASN A 11 17.32 1.77 18.88
CA ASN A 11 17.60 2.10 17.49
C ASN A 11 19.08 2.39 17.23
N HIS A 12 19.50 2.28 15.97
CA HIS A 12 20.85 2.66 15.56
C HIS A 12 20.80 3.82 14.56
N TRP A 13 21.58 4.84 14.85
CA TRP A 13 21.72 6.01 13.99
C TRP A 13 23.17 6.12 13.54
N TYR A 14 23.38 6.21 12.23
CA TYR A 14 24.66 6.64 11.69
C TYR A 14 24.63 8.15 11.50
N ILE A 15 25.47 8.86 12.26
CA ILE A 15 25.59 10.31 12.20
C ILE A 15 27.00 10.66 11.70
N HIS A 16 27.09 11.52 10.69
CA HIS A 16 28.36 12.02 10.18
C HIS A 16 28.28 13.52 9.95
N ASP A 17 29.23 14.25 10.53
CA ASP A 17 29.37 15.68 10.28
C ASP A 17 30.12 15.91 8.97
N LEU A 18 29.53 16.71 8.07
CA LEU A 18 30.05 17.01 6.75
C LEU A 18 30.32 18.52 6.67
N PRO A 19 31.58 18.95 6.79
CA PRO A 19 31.93 20.36 6.72
C PRO A 19 31.57 20.96 5.35
N LYS A 20 31.05 22.18 5.35
CA LYS A 20 30.77 22.91 4.12
C LYS A 20 32.07 23.31 3.42
N LEU A 21 32.14 23.09 2.11
CA LEU A 21 33.28 23.46 1.28
C LEU A 21 33.31 24.98 1.06
N ALA A 22 34.52 25.56 1.04
CA ALA A 22 34.72 26.98 0.72
C ALA A 22 34.34 27.34 -0.73
N SER A 23 34.39 26.35 -1.64
CA SER A 23 33.97 26.48 -3.03
C SER A 23 33.34 25.18 -3.52
N GLN A 24 32.34 25.26 -4.38
CA GLN A 24 31.65 24.08 -4.92
C GLN A 24 32.62 23.16 -5.67
N GLN A 25 32.60 21.86 -5.36
CA GLN A 25 33.38 20.88 -6.10
C GLN A 25 32.72 20.56 -7.44
N LYS A 26 33.53 20.50 -8.51
CA LYS A 26 33.06 20.13 -9.85
C LYS A 26 32.87 18.62 -10.04
N ARG A 27 33.47 17.79 -9.18
CA ARG A 27 33.42 16.33 -9.28
C ARG A 27 32.90 15.76 -7.96
N MET A 28 31.74 15.12 -8.02
CA MET A 28 31.14 14.46 -6.86
C MET A 28 31.97 13.24 -6.44
N VAL A 29 32.05 13.03 -5.12
CA VAL A 29 32.61 11.81 -4.51
C VAL A 29 31.55 10.70 -4.54
N THR A 30 31.95 9.43 -4.58
CA THR A 30 31.04 8.29 -4.76
C THR A 30 29.87 8.28 -3.77
N PHE A 31 30.12 8.55 -2.49
CA PHE A 31 29.06 8.56 -1.46
C PHE A 31 28.02 9.65 -1.71
N GLU A 32 28.47 10.87 -2.01
CA GLU A 32 27.59 11.99 -2.36
C GLU A 32 26.76 11.65 -3.60
N SER A 33 27.40 11.13 -4.65
CA SER A 33 26.71 10.75 -5.88
C SER A 33 25.60 9.73 -5.60
N ASP A 34 25.89 8.70 -4.82
CA ASP A 34 24.91 7.66 -4.48
C ASP A 34 23.77 8.23 -3.62
N LEU A 35 24.07 9.12 -2.67
CA LEU A 35 23.08 9.81 -1.86
C LEU A 35 22.15 10.69 -2.70
N ILE A 36 22.70 11.48 -3.62
CA ILE A 36 21.91 12.34 -4.51
C ILE A 36 21.03 11.50 -5.43
N VAL A 37 21.53 10.38 -5.96
CA VAL A 37 20.73 9.45 -6.78
C VAL A 37 19.54 8.91 -5.97
N HIS A 38 19.77 8.51 -4.73
CA HIS A 38 18.70 8.01 -3.86
C HIS A 38 17.68 9.09 -3.49
N LEU A 39 18.12 10.30 -3.14
CA LEU A 39 17.23 11.43 -2.86
C LEU A 39 16.34 11.78 -4.06
N LYS A 40 16.90 11.73 -5.28
CA LYS A 40 16.11 11.90 -6.52
C LYS A 40 15.08 10.79 -6.69
N ALA A 41 15.44 9.55 -6.39
CA ALA A 41 14.50 8.43 -6.44
C ALA A 41 13.35 8.58 -5.43
N LEU A 42 13.61 9.20 -4.27
CA LEU A 42 12.60 9.57 -3.27
C LEU A 42 11.70 10.75 -3.70
N GLY A 43 11.92 11.35 -4.87
CA GLY A 43 11.19 12.55 -5.30
C GLY A 43 11.59 13.82 -4.52
N THR A 44 12.79 13.84 -3.92
CA THR A 44 13.27 15.01 -3.17
C THR A 44 13.36 16.23 -4.08
N PRO A 45 12.84 17.41 -3.66
CA PRO A 45 12.86 18.61 -4.48
C PRO A 45 14.27 19.00 -4.95
N ASP A 46 14.37 19.42 -6.22
CA ASP A 46 15.65 19.84 -6.82
C ASP A 46 16.28 21.02 -6.07
N GLU A 47 15.49 21.91 -5.46
CA GLU A 47 16.01 22.99 -4.62
C GLU A 47 16.86 22.45 -3.46
N PHE A 48 16.36 21.44 -2.76
CA PHE A 48 17.08 20.80 -1.66
C PHE A 48 18.33 20.07 -2.18
N ILE A 49 18.21 19.30 -3.26
CA ILE A 49 19.35 18.62 -3.89
C ILE A 49 20.43 19.63 -4.28
N ASN A 50 20.05 20.72 -4.96
CA ASN A 50 20.95 21.81 -5.34
C ASN A 50 21.52 22.55 -4.12
N SER A 51 20.83 22.53 -2.98
CA SER A 51 21.30 23.11 -1.72
C SER A 51 22.46 22.32 -1.09
N ILE A 52 22.60 21.02 -1.39
CA ILE A 52 23.63 20.14 -0.83
C ILE A 52 24.67 19.64 -1.85
N GLN A 53 24.29 19.49 -3.12
CA GLN A 53 25.12 18.88 -4.15
C GLN A 53 26.38 19.70 -4.46
N GLY A 54 27.54 19.05 -4.29
CA GLY A 54 28.88 19.61 -4.47
C GLY A 54 29.29 20.63 -3.41
N LYS A 55 28.54 20.76 -2.31
CA LYS A 55 28.71 21.83 -1.30
C LYS A 55 29.34 21.36 0.01
N TYR A 56 29.43 20.06 0.26
CA TYR A 56 29.94 19.49 1.50
C TYR A 56 31.12 18.54 1.26
N ASP A 57 32.00 18.43 2.25
CA ASP A 57 33.20 17.60 2.16
C ASP A 57 32.92 16.16 2.61
N TYR A 58 32.76 15.26 1.66
CA TYR A 58 32.58 13.82 1.89
C TYR A 58 33.90 13.04 2.01
N SER A 59 35.07 13.70 1.96
CA SER A 59 36.37 13.02 1.93
C SER A 59 36.68 12.15 3.16
N LYS A 60 36.02 12.44 4.29
CA LYS A 60 36.14 11.69 5.55
C LYS A 60 35.13 10.54 5.68
N VAL A 61 34.17 10.43 4.77
CA VAL A 61 33.18 9.34 4.80
C VAL A 61 33.86 8.04 4.38
N LYS A 62 33.96 7.10 5.32
CA LYS A 62 34.58 5.78 5.11
C LYS A 62 33.57 4.62 5.12
N VAL A 63 32.28 4.93 5.23
CA VAL A 63 31.19 3.95 5.15
C VAL A 63 30.62 3.93 3.74
N HIS A 64 29.84 2.89 3.42
CA HIS A 64 29.29 2.69 2.08
C HIS A 64 27.77 2.75 2.12
N LEU A 65 27.18 3.62 1.31
CA LEU A 65 25.73 3.75 1.22
C LEU A 65 25.11 2.52 0.54
N VAL A 66 24.11 1.92 1.19
CA VAL A 66 23.26 0.85 0.66
C VAL A 66 21.85 1.40 0.57
N THR A 67 21.25 1.28 -0.61
CA THR A 67 19.91 1.80 -0.87
C THR A 67 19.07 0.75 -1.57
N SER A 68 17.78 0.78 -1.27
CA SER A 68 16.75 0.11 -2.05
C SER A 68 15.76 1.13 -2.57
N VAL A 69 15.36 0.96 -3.81
CA VAL A 69 14.39 1.80 -4.49
C VAL A 69 13.38 0.85 -5.15
N PRO A 70 12.07 1.11 -5.04
CA PRO A 70 11.06 0.24 -5.64
C PRO A 70 11.30 0.02 -7.14
N GLY A 71 11.27 -1.23 -7.59
CA GLY A 71 11.41 -1.59 -9.00
C GLY A 71 12.11 -2.93 -9.26
N THR A 72 12.34 -3.18 -10.55
CA THR A 72 13.10 -4.33 -11.05
C THR A 72 14.39 -3.86 -11.69
N TYR A 73 15.52 -4.43 -11.25
CA TYR A 73 16.84 -4.03 -11.70
C TYR A 73 17.57 -5.19 -12.36
N SER A 74 18.09 -4.95 -13.56
CA SER A 74 18.90 -5.90 -14.33
C SER A 74 20.16 -5.20 -14.83
N GLY A 75 21.04 -5.92 -15.51
CA GLY A 75 22.25 -5.27 -15.99
C GLY A 75 23.21 -4.90 -14.86
N THR A 76 24.14 -4.00 -15.15
CA THR A 76 25.02 -3.38 -14.14
C THR A 76 24.24 -2.57 -13.11
N LYS A 77 23.10 -1.98 -13.47
CA LYS A 77 22.25 -1.17 -12.59
C LYS A 77 21.69 -1.95 -11.40
N ALA A 78 21.62 -3.27 -11.51
CA ALA A 78 21.20 -4.11 -10.38
C ALA A 78 22.16 -4.01 -9.19
N GLN A 79 23.44 -3.66 -9.41
CA GLN A 79 24.42 -3.44 -8.35
C GLN A 79 24.22 -2.12 -7.59
N ASP A 80 23.24 -1.30 -7.98
CA ASP A 80 22.95 -0.03 -7.33
C ASP A 80 21.78 -0.12 -6.34
N CYS A 81 21.10 -1.28 -6.25
CA CYS A 81 19.94 -1.49 -5.39
C CYS A 81 19.99 -2.79 -4.56
N GLY A 82 19.48 -2.75 -3.31
CA GLY A 82 19.14 -3.92 -2.49
C GLY A 82 20.27 -4.95 -2.29
N LEU A 83 19.94 -6.24 -2.41
CA LEU A 83 20.87 -7.37 -2.24
C LEU A 83 22.13 -7.24 -3.09
N LEU A 84 21.97 -6.82 -4.34
CA LEU A 84 23.09 -6.73 -5.28
C LEU A 84 23.97 -5.51 -5.03
N ARG A 85 23.40 -4.43 -4.44
CA ARG A 85 24.20 -3.33 -3.89
C ARG A 85 25.01 -3.74 -2.68
N LEU A 86 24.39 -4.44 -1.73
CA LEU A 86 25.09 -5.00 -0.58
C LEU A 86 26.26 -5.90 -1.04
N ARG A 87 25.97 -6.83 -1.96
CA ARG A 87 26.98 -7.72 -2.55
C ARG A 87 28.16 -6.96 -3.14
N GLU A 88 27.90 -5.94 -3.95
CA GLU A 88 28.96 -5.19 -4.63
C GLU A 88 29.85 -4.46 -3.62
N ILE A 89 29.26 -3.89 -2.57
CA ILE A 89 30.01 -3.24 -1.48
C ILE A 89 30.90 -4.26 -0.76
N ILE A 90 30.33 -5.37 -0.28
CA ILE A 90 31.10 -6.38 0.47
C ILE A 90 32.21 -6.99 -0.40
N ARG A 91 31.95 -7.19 -1.70
CA ARG A 91 32.94 -7.67 -2.66
C ARG A 91 34.10 -6.68 -2.81
N ARG A 92 33.82 -5.36 -2.85
CA ARG A 92 34.86 -4.31 -2.94
C ARG A 92 35.70 -4.18 -1.66
N LEU A 93 35.13 -4.50 -0.51
CA LEU A 93 35.87 -4.52 0.76
C LEU A 93 36.89 -5.67 0.86
N ASP A 94 36.81 -6.67 -0.04
CA ASP A 94 37.75 -7.81 -0.13
C ASP A 94 37.99 -8.53 1.22
N LEU A 95 36.92 -8.69 2.01
CA LEU A 95 37.00 -9.23 3.36
C LEU A 95 37.24 -10.75 3.40
N ASN A 96 37.28 -11.42 2.25
CA ASN A 96 37.49 -12.87 2.11
C ASN A 96 36.53 -13.73 2.97
N LEU A 97 35.26 -13.30 3.09
CA LEU A 97 34.29 -13.93 4.00
C LEU A 97 33.97 -15.39 3.65
N ALA A 98 33.94 -15.74 2.36
CA ALA A 98 33.76 -17.14 1.95
C ALA A 98 34.89 -18.07 2.44
N GLN A 99 36.14 -17.57 2.51
CA GLN A 99 37.25 -18.33 3.08
C GLN A 99 37.11 -18.44 4.60
N LYS A 100 36.72 -17.36 5.28
CA LYS A 100 36.49 -17.34 6.72
C LYS A 100 35.36 -18.28 7.15
N LYS A 101 34.28 -18.36 6.36
CA LYS A 101 33.22 -19.37 6.51
C LYS A 101 33.78 -20.78 6.53
N ARG A 102 34.58 -21.16 5.52
CA ARG A 102 35.21 -22.49 5.44
C ARG A 102 36.16 -22.81 6.60
N GLN A 103 36.68 -21.78 7.27
CA GLN A 103 37.55 -21.92 8.45
C GLN A 103 36.78 -21.93 9.78
N GLY A 104 35.45 -21.81 9.77
CA GLY A 104 34.64 -21.67 10.99
C GLY A 104 34.85 -20.33 11.72
N LYS A 105 35.29 -19.29 11.00
CA LYS A 105 35.62 -17.96 11.54
C LYS A 105 34.63 -16.89 11.09
N LEU A 106 33.40 -17.28 10.78
CA LEU A 106 32.36 -16.37 10.33
C LEU A 106 31.04 -16.72 11.01
N GLN A 107 30.44 -15.72 11.63
CA GLN A 107 29.04 -15.73 12.03
C GLN A 107 28.37 -14.51 11.38
N LEU A 108 27.19 -14.73 10.78
CA LEU A 108 26.30 -13.67 10.32
C LEU A 108 25.12 -13.57 11.28
N GLU A 109 24.96 -12.41 11.91
CA GLU A 109 23.83 -12.12 12.79
C GLU A 109 22.98 -11.04 12.15
N VAL A 110 21.66 -11.25 12.19
CA VAL A 110 20.67 -10.34 11.66
C VAL A 110 19.70 -10.00 12.79
N CYS A 111 19.49 -8.71 12.98
CA CYS A 111 18.39 -8.20 13.78
C CYS A 111 17.50 -7.37 12.85
N ALA A 112 16.20 -7.58 12.95
CA ALA A 112 15.23 -6.82 12.19
C ALA A 112 13.97 -6.63 13.03
N ALA A 113 13.42 -5.42 13.00
CA ALA A 113 12.13 -5.13 13.60
C ALA A 113 11.00 -5.86 12.85
N SER A 114 11.19 -6.24 11.59
CA SER A 114 10.23 -7.07 10.88
C SER A 114 10.91 -8.09 9.98
N LEU A 115 10.24 -9.23 9.77
CA LEU A 115 10.69 -10.35 8.97
C LEU A 115 9.64 -10.63 7.90
N GLY A 116 10.06 -10.63 6.63
CA GLY A 116 9.22 -11.12 5.54
C GLY A 116 9.02 -12.63 5.61
N ASN A 117 8.28 -13.19 4.65
CA ASN A 117 8.22 -14.65 4.53
C ASN A 117 9.56 -15.17 3.98
N LEU A 118 10.35 -15.76 4.87
CA LEU A 118 11.68 -16.26 4.53
C LEU A 118 11.55 -17.63 3.85
N SER A 119 12.34 -17.85 2.81
CA SER A 119 12.52 -19.17 2.19
C SER A 119 13.99 -19.54 2.21
N ALA A 120 14.30 -20.84 2.12
CA ALA A 120 15.69 -21.29 2.04
C ALA A 120 16.40 -20.68 0.83
N ARG A 121 15.72 -20.62 -0.32
CA ARG A 121 16.20 -19.95 -1.54
C ARG A 121 16.53 -18.49 -1.33
N TRP A 122 15.63 -17.73 -0.72
CA TRP A 122 15.87 -16.31 -0.51
C TRP A 122 17.00 -16.08 0.49
N LEU A 123 17.05 -16.86 1.58
CA LEU A 123 18.09 -16.79 2.60
C LEU A 123 19.48 -17.15 2.05
N ASP A 124 19.59 -18.16 1.18
CA ASP A 124 20.85 -18.51 0.52
C ASP A 124 21.35 -17.38 -0.38
N GLY A 125 20.45 -16.80 -1.20
CA GLY A 125 20.76 -15.64 -2.02
C GLY A 125 21.16 -14.39 -1.23
N PHE A 126 20.42 -14.10 -0.14
CA PHE A 126 20.76 -13.04 0.81
C PHE A 126 22.14 -13.27 1.41
N TYR A 127 22.42 -14.49 1.88
CA TYR A 127 23.68 -14.86 2.50
C TYR A 127 24.85 -14.70 1.52
N ASP A 128 24.72 -15.21 0.31
CA ASP A 128 25.76 -15.09 -0.71
C ASP A 128 26.05 -13.64 -1.11
N CYS A 129 25.03 -12.79 -1.11
CA CYS A 129 25.19 -11.34 -1.25
C CYS A 129 25.89 -10.73 -0.03
N ALA A 130 25.50 -11.09 1.18
CA ALA A 130 26.13 -10.65 2.43
C ALA A 130 27.59 -11.12 2.58
N LEU A 131 28.01 -12.16 1.83
CA LEU A 131 29.41 -12.60 1.72
C LEU A 131 30.20 -11.90 0.62
N GLY A 132 29.54 -11.10 -0.24
CA GLY A 132 30.16 -10.48 -1.40
C GLY A 132 30.65 -11.49 -2.43
N ARG A 133 29.96 -12.64 -2.59
CA ARG A 133 30.43 -13.69 -3.51
C ARG A 133 30.54 -13.19 -4.94
N LYS A 134 31.62 -13.59 -5.61
CA LYS A 134 31.82 -13.24 -7.02
C LYS A 134 30.76 -13.86 -7.94
N TYR A 135 30.33 -15.08 -7.65
CA TYR A 135 29.27 -15.77 -8.38
C TYR A 135 28.17 -16.14 -7.39
N VAL A 136 26.93 -15.88 -7.75
CA VAL A 136 25.74 -16.21 -6.95
C VAL A 136 24.85 -17.05 -7.86
N GLU A 137 24.45 -18.22 -7.40
CA GLU A 137 23.54 -19.10 -8.13
C GLU A 137 22.16 -19.02 -7.50
N VAL A 138 21.12 -19.02 -8.34
CA VAL A 138 19.73 -19.11 -7.87
C VAL A 138 19.28 -20.54 -8.12
N THR A 139 19.22 -21.32 -7.06
CA THR A 139 18.81 -22.73 -7.07
C THR A 139 17.53 -22.91 -6.26
N GLU A 140 16.63 -23.79 -6.72
CA GLU A 140 15.41 -24.12 -5.96
C GLU A 140 15.71 -25.06 -4.77
N ASP A 141 16.73 -25.92 -4.90
CA ASP A 141 17.11 -26.93 -3.91
C ASP A 141 18.34 -26.48 -3.10
N CYS A 142 18.17 -25.52 -2.18
CA CYS A 142 19.24 -25.09 -1.27
C CYS A 142 18.84 -25.19 0.21
N ASP A 143 19.83 -25.43 1.06
CA ASP A 143 19.67 -25.46 2.51
C ASP A 143 19.70 -24.04 3.10
N VAL A 144 19.00 -23.84 4.23
CA VAL A 144 19.13 -22.60 5.01
C VAL A 144 20.56 -22.49 5.55
N PRO A 145 21.28 -21.38 5.30
CA PRO A 145 22.67 -21.23 5.77
C PRO A 145 22.77 -21.32 7.30
N SER A 146 23.57 -22.28 7.79
CA SER A 146 23.71 -22.57 9.24
C SER A 146 24.39 -21.47 10.05
N ASP A 147 25.13 -20.57 9.37
CA ASP A 147 25.88 -19.47 9.98
C ASP A 147 25.03 -18.19 10.09
N ILE A 148 23.73 -18.25 9.79
CA ILE A 148 22.79 -17.15 10.05
C ILE A 148 22.17 -17.34 11.43
N LYS A 149 22.23 -16.30 12.26
CA LYS A 149 21.34 -16.14 13.40
C LYS A 149 20.41 -14.95 13.17
N VAL A 150 19.12 -15.15 13.40
CA VAL A 150 18.12 -14.10 13.43
C VAL A 150 17.73 -13.87 14.89
N PHE A 151 17.98 -12.67 15.39
CA PHE A 151 17.52 -12.23 16.70
C PHE A 151 16.19 -11.49 16.52
N TYR A 152 15.13 -12.06 17.07
CA TYR A 152 13.77 -11.54 16.96
C TYR A 152 13.01 -11.80 18.27
N PRO A 153 12.14 -10.89 18.73
CA PRO A 153 11.43 -11.06 20.00
C PRO A 153 10.39 -12.18 19.93
N THR A 154 10.31 -12.96 21.00
CA THR A 154 9.22 -13.90 21.22
C THR A 154 7.98 -13.19 21.75
N VAL A 155 6.85 -13.90 21.75
CA VAL A 155 5.63 -13.43 22.44
C VAL A 155 5.86 -13.22 23.95
N GLU A 156 6.75 -13.99 24.57
CA GLU A 156 7.10 -13.83 25.99
C GLU A 156 7.96 -12.57 26.19
N ASP A 157 8.98 -12.36 25.36
CA ASP A 157 9.82 -11.15 25.41
C ASP A 157 8.98 -9.87 25.31
N VAL A 158 7.97 -9.85 24.41
CA VAL A 158 7.06 -8.69 24.29
C VAL A 158 6.21 -8.50 25.55
N ARG A 159 5.70 -9.57 26.17
CA ARG A 159 4.88 -9.47 27.39
C ARG A 159 5.66 -9.01 28.61
N GLU A 160 6.96 -9.26 28.63
CA GLU A 160 7.86 -8.87 29.73
C GLU A 160 8.39 -7.44 29.60
N ALA A 161 8.28 -6.82 28.40
CA ALA A 161 8.67 -5.43 28.17
C ALA A 161 7.75 -4.42 28.88
N ASP A 162 8.19 -3.18 29.03
CA ASP A 162 7.38 -2.13 29.66
C ASP A 162 6.10 -1.84 28.85
N GLU A 163 5.06 -1.35 29.53
CA GLU A 163 3.74 -1.14 28.94
C GLU A 163 3.79 -0.26 27.68
N GLU A 164 4.59 0.81 27.66
CA GLU A 164 4.77 1.67 26.49
C GLU A 164 5.45 0.93 25.31
N ALA A 165 6.42 0.06 25.58
CA ALA A 165 7.07 -0.76 24.57
C ALA A 165 6.10 -1.82 24.01
N GLN A 166 5.24 -2.41 24.86
CA GLN A 166 4.17 -3.32 24.43
C GLN A 166 3.20 -2.65 23.44
N HIS A 167 2.81 -1.40 23.72
CA HIS A 167 1.98 -0.61 22.80
C HIS A 167 2.67 -0.36 21.45
N GLY A 168 4.00 -0.20 21.46
CA GLY A 168 4.82 -0.05 20.26
C GLY A 168 5.06 -1.34 19.46
N ALA A 169 4.86 -2.52 20.07
CA ALA A 169 5.17 -3.82 19.48
C ALA A 169 4.35 -4.14 18.22
N SER A 170 3.24 -3.45 17.97
CA SER A 170 2.45 -3.57 16.73
C SER A 170 3.25 -3.24 15.47
N ASN A 171 4.30 -2.41 15.60
CA ASN A 171 5.19 -2.04 14.48
C ASN A 171 6.27 -3.10 14.18
N ILE A 172 6.27 -4.23 14.91
CA ILE A 172 7.22 -5.34 14.76
C ILE A 172 6.49 -6.55 14.15
N GLY A 173 6.75 -6.87 12.88
CA GLY A 173 6.01 -7.91 12.13
C GLY A 173 6.82 -9.17 11.81
N CYS A 174 6.21 -10.36 11.99
CA CYS A 174 6.77 -11.62 11.49
C CYS A 174 5.80 -12.27 10.50
N HIS A 175 6.21 -12.36 9.24
CA HIS A 175 5.42 -12.95 8.14
C HIS A 175 5.80 -14.41 7.87
N ILE A 176 6.53 -15.07 8.78
CA ILE A 176 6.80 -16.51 8.70
C ILE A 176 5.58 -17.26 9.23
N ARG A 177 4.58 -17.42 8.37
CA ARG A 177 3.25 -17.87 8.77
C ARG A 177 2.78 -19.11 7.99
N PRO A 178 1.98 -19.99 8.65
CA PRO A 178 1.87 -20.11 10.10
C PRO A 178 3.17 -20.70 10.69
N TRP A 179 3.65 -20.19 11.84
CA TRP A 179 4.96 -20.59 12.41
C TRP A 179 5.08 -22.10 12.66
N LYS A 180 3.96 -22.77 12.97
CA LYS A 180 3.91 -24.22 13.15
C LYS A 180 4.34 -24.98 11.89
N GLU A 181 3.97 -24.49 10.72
CA GLU A 181 4.18 -25.15 9.43
C GLU A 181 5.45 -24.69 8.74
N ALA A 182 6.02 -23.55 9.18
CA ALA A 182 7.29 -23.07 8.69
C ALA A 182 8.36 -24.19 8.67
N PRO A 183 9.23 -24.24 7.65
CA PRO A 183 10.31 -25.22 7.59
C PRO A 183 11.18 -25.20 8.85
N LYS A 184 11.46 -26.39 9.41
CA LYS A 184 12.30 -26.51 10.62
C LYS A 184 13.67 -25.83 10.45
N ALA A 185 14.24 -25.90 9.24
CA ALA A 185 15.50 -25.25 8.91
C ALA A 185 15.44 -23.71 9.10
N ILE A 186 14.31 -23.08 8.77
CA ILE A 186 14.08 -21.64 8.97
C ILE A 186 13.85 -21.33 10.45
N LYS A 187 13.10 -22.16 11.18
CA LYS A 187 12.92 -21.92 12.62
C LYS A 187 14.24 -22.04 13.39
N ASN A 188 15.14 -22.90 12.95
CA ASN A 188 16.43 -23.15 13.60
C ASN A 188 17.40 -21.96 13.56
N ILE A 189 17.18 -20.96 12.69
CA ILE A 189 18.02 -19.75 12.67
C ILE A 189 17.55 -18.71 13.69
N PHE A 190 16.36 -18.85 14.29
CA PHE A 190 15.85 -17.93 15.31
C PHE A 190 16.55 -18.12 16.66
N HIS A 191 17.00 -17.01 17.23
CA HIS A 191 17.61 -16.92 18.54
C HIS A 191 16.82 -15.97 19.41
N ARG A 192 16.76 -16.31 20.70
CA ARG A 192 16.14 -15.46 21.70
C ARG A 192 16.88 -14.15 21.76
N TYR A 193 16.10 -13.10 21.89
CA TYR A 193 16.55 -11.75 21.63
C TYR A 193 17.23 -11.15 22.86
N HIS A 194 16.75 -11.44 24.08
CA HIS A 194 17.28 -10.93 25.36
C HIS A 194 17.96 -9.55 25.25
N SER A 195 17.16 -8.47 25.20
CA SER A 195 17.68 -7.10 25.15
C SER A 195 18.62 -6.81 26.31
N LYS A 196 19.67 -6.04 26.04
CA LYS A 196 20.52 -5.42 27.06
C LYS A 196 19.79 -4.30 27.81
N ASP A 197 18.75 -3.71 27.21
CA ASP A 197 17.78 -2.82 27.85
C ASP A 197 16.41 -3.55 27.99
N PRO A 198 16.19 -4.29 29.09
CA PRO A 198 15.09 -5.24 29.22
C PRO A 198 13.69 -4.61 29.22
N SER A 199 13.58 -3.29 29.41
CA SER A 199 12.31 -2.56 29.34
C SER A 199 11.87 -2.23 27.91
N LYS A 200 12.77 -2.33 26.90
CA LYS A 200 12.52 -1.85 25.53
C LYS A 200 12.42 -2.97 24.50
N LEU A 201 11.68 -2.68 23.42
CA LEU A 201 11.61 -3.51 22.20
C LEU A 201 12.37 -2.86 21.05
N PHE A 202 13.13 -3.65 20.28
CA PHE A 202 13.92 -3.12 19.16
C PHE A 202 13.04 -2.66 18.00
N HIS A 203 13.37 -1.49 17.45
CA HIS A 203 12.94 -1.08 16.11
C HIS A 203 14.12 -1.03 15.13
N GLN A 204 15.10 -1.93 15.31
CA GLN A 204 16.39 -1.92 14.60
C GLN A 204 16.44 -2.78 13.35
N LYS A 205 17.38 -2.45 12.45
CA LYS A 205 17.74 -3.29 11.31
C LYS A 205 19.26 -3.33 11.16
N LEU A 206 19.83 -4.48 11.49
CA LEU A 206 21.27 -4.70 11.64
C LEU A 206 21.69 -5.99 10.92
N ILE A 207 22.79 -5.94 10.18
CA ILE A 207 23.50 -7.15 9.72
C ILE A 207 24.93 -7.08 10.22
N LEU A 208 25.36 -8.09 10.96
CA LEU A 208 26.68 -8.15 11.60
C LEU A 208 27.43 -9.39 11.12
N ALA A 209 28.62 -9.19 10.55
CA ALA A 209 29.51 -10.29 10.17
C ALA A 209 30.79 -10.24 11.01
N TYR A 210 31.10 -11.29 11.78
CA TYR A 210 32.25 -11.28 12.70
C TYR A 210 32.89 -12.66 12.89
N ASP A 211 34.02 -12.72 13.61
CA ASP A 211 34.70 -13.96 13.98
C ASP A 211 34.21 -14.45 15.37
N PRO A 212 33.37 -15.50 15.46
CA PRO A 212 32.86 -15.98 16.73
C PRO A 212 33.96 -16.61 17.61
N THR A 213 35.11 -16.99 17.04
CA THR A 213 36.24 -17.57 17.79
C THR A 213 37.09 -16.51 18.48
N LYS A 214 36.91 -15.24 18.12
CA LYS A 214 37.64 -14.09 18.65
C LYS A 214 36.69 -12.92 18.91
N PRO A 215 35.78 -13.02 19.89
CA PRO A 215 34.77 -11.99 20.12
C PRO A 215 35.37 -10.60 20.35
N ALA A 216 36.53 -10.49 21.01
CA ALA A 216 37.19 -9.20 21.23
C ALA A 216 37.73 -8.53 19.94
N SER A 217 37.83 -9.25 18.81
CA SER A 217 38.24 -8.65 17.53
C SER A 217 37.08 -7.87 16.92
N LEU A 218 37.39 -6.77 16.23
CA LEU A 218 36.41 -5.99 15.47
C LEU A 218 35.67 -6.90 14.48
N PRO A 219 34.37 -6.67 14.24
CA PRO A 219 33.63 -7.42 13.25
C PRO A 219 34.18 -7.10 11.86
N TYR A 220 33.89 -7.95 10.88
CA TYR A 220 34.32 -7.74 9.50
C TYR A 220 33.59 -6.55 8.85
N TYR A 221 32.28 -6.46 9.07
CA TYR A 221 31.47 -5.29 8.74
C TYR A 221 30.17 -5.30 9.55
N VAL A 222 29.53 -4.13 9.60
CA VAL A 222 28.19 -3.93 10.15
C VAL A 222 27.35 -3.15 9.14
N TYR A 223 26.13 -3.61 8.85
CA TYR A 223 25.12 -2.80 8.19
C TYR A 223 24.17 -2.22 9.24
N ILE A 224 23.89 -0.92 9.13
CA ILE A 224 22.91 -0.19 9.94
C ILE A 224 22.01 0.59 8.96
N GLY A 225 20.70 0.48 9.08
CA GLY A 225 19.78 1.25 8.23
C GLY A 225 18.31 0.92 8.48
N SER A 226 17.49 1.11 7.46
CA SER A 226 16.04 0.89 7.54
C SER A 226 15.58 -0.51 7.08
N ALA A 227 16.39 -1.19 6.25
CA ALA A 227 15.98 -2.43 5.57
C ALA A 227 15.77 -3.63 6.51
N ASN A 228 14.51 -4.02 6.70
CA ASN A 228 14.11 -5.26 7.39
C ASN A 228 14.57 -6.52 6.64
N LEU A 229 14.59 -7.70 7.30
CA LEU A 229 14.96 -8.95 6.62
C LEU A 229 13.78 -9.47 5.79
N SER A 230 13.58 -8.88 4.61
CA SER A 230 12.49 -9.21 3.69
C SER A 230 12.87 -9.03 2.22
N ALA A 231 12.15 -9.71 1.33
CA ALA A 231 12.23 -9.49 -0.10
C ALA A 231 11.80 -8.07 -0.50
N SER A 232 10.82 -7.47 0.18
CA SER A 232 10.36 -6.10 -0.12
C SER A 232 11.47 -5.05 0.10
N ALA A 233 12.26 -5.23 1.15
CA ALA A 233 13.36 -4.33 1.52
C ALA A 233 14.62 -4.57 0.67
N TRP A 234 15.01 -5.82 0.43
CA TRP A 234 16.28 -6.13 -0.23
C TRP A 234 16.15 -6.59 -1.69
N GLY A 235 14.95 -6.95 -2.14
CA GLY A 235 14.67 -7.63 -3.40
C GLY A 235 14.88 -9.14 -3.36
N THR A 236 14.49 -9.81 -4.45
CA THR A 236 14.66 -11.24 -4.69
C THR A 236 15.53 -11.46 -5.93
N LEU A 237 16.47 -12.39 -5.84
CA LEU A 237 17.36 -12.74 -6.94
C LEU A 237 16.65 -13.67 -7.95
N GLU A 238 16.78 -13.32 -9.22
CA GLU A 238 16.35 -14.17 -10.34
C GLU A 238 17.43 -14.25 -11.42
N LYS A 239 17.40 -15.33 -12.19
CA LYS A 239 18.22 -15.45 -13.40
C LYS A 239 17.75 -14.43 -14.43
N ASP A 240 18.70 -13.63 -14.91
CA ASP A 240 18.53 -12.76 -16.06
C ASP A 240 18.65 -13.61 -17.33
N LYS A 241 17.58 -13.63 -18.13
CA LYS A 241 17.53 -14.39 -19.39
C LYS A 241 18.35 -13.71 -20.50
N LYS A 242 18.85 -12.49 -20.27
CA LYS A 242 19.74 -11.75 -21.18
C LYS A 242 21.17 -11.90 -20.69
N GLU A 243 22.08 -12.39 -21.55
CA GLU A 243 23.50 -12.55 -21.21
C GLU A 243 24.09 -11.26 -20.62
N ASN A 244 24.58 -11.32 -19.38
CA ASN A 244 25.17 -10.18 -18.69
C ASN A 244 26.43 -10.59 -17.92
N LYS A 245 27.58 -10.24 -18.52
CA LYS A 245 28.93 -10.51 -17.99
C LYS A 245 29.26 -9.80 -16.67
N ALA A 246 28.52 -8.77 -16.26
CA ALA A 246 28.87 -7.94 -15.11
C ALA A 246 28.24 -8.40 -13.78
N THR A 247 26.99 -8.88 -13.80
CA THR A 247 26.29 -9.33 -12.58
C THR A 247 26.17 -10.84 -12.44
N CYS A 248 26.73 -11.60 -13.39
CA CYS A 248 26.61 -13.06 -13.50
C CYS A 248 25.17 -13.50 -13.80
N ASP A 249 24.57 -12.96 -14.87
CA ASP A 249 23.23 -13.31 -15.33
C ASP A 249 22.16 -13.26 -14.21
N LEU A 250 22.26 -12.28 -13.30
CA LEU A 250 21.27 -12.06 -12.24
C LEU A 250 20.58 -10.69 -12.38
N LYS A 251 19.28 -10.69 -12.10
CA LYS A 251 18.44 -9.51 -11.88
C LYS A 251 17.83 -9.52 -10.47
N LEU A 252 17.53 -8.33 -9.96
CA LEU A 252 16.82 -8.10 -8.71
C LEU A 252 15.37 -7.76 -9.04
N ILE A 253 14.42 -8.50 -8.47
CA ILE A 253 12.98 -8.26 -8.58
C ILE A 253 12.38 -7.98 -7.20
N LYS A 254 11.12 -7.53 -7.14
CA LYS A 254 10.36 -7.36 -5.88
C LYS A 254 11.01 -6.44 -4.85
N THR A 255 11.89 -5.52 -5.25
CA THR A 255 12.24 -4.41 -4.36
C THR A 255 11.02 -3.49 -4.35
N SER A 256 10.30 -3.43 -3.24
CA SER A 256 9.03 -2.70 -3.13
C SER A 256 9.10 -1.56 -2.13
N ASN A 257 10.11 -1.56 -1.26
CA ASN A 257 10.35 -0.51 -0.28
C ASN A 257 11.47 0.43 -0.72
N PHE A 258 11.35 1.69 -0.29
CA PHE A 258 12.51 2.55 -0.17
C PHE A 258 13.28 2.19 1.09
N GLU A 259 14.57 1.92 0.96
CA GLU A 259 15.43 1.66 2.10
C GLU A 259 16.73 2.44 1.97
N CYS A 260 17.26 2.90 3.09
CA CYS A 260 18.53 3.60 3.18
C CYS A 260 19.31 3.10 4.40
N GLY A 261 20.59 2.84 4.19
CA GLY A 261 21.49 2.40 5.25
C GLY A 261 22.94 2.52 4.84
N VAL A 262 23.82 2.15 5.76
CA VAL A 262 25.27 2.17 5.55
C VAL A 262 25.89 0.84 5.95
N VAL A 263 26.84 0.38 5.14
CA VAL A 263 27.80 -0.65 5.53
C VAL A 263 29.03 0.04 6.09
N VAL A 264 29.33 -0.27 7.34
CA VAL A 264 30.51 0.16 8.09
C VAL A 264 31.56 -0.95 8.05
N PRO A 265 32.72 -0.71 7.42
CA PRO A 265 33.85 -1.65 7.47
C PRO A 265 34.39 -1.83 8.89
N GLY A 266 34.80 -3.05 9.24
CA GLY A 266 35.31 -3.37 10.57
C GLY A 266 36.43 -2.46 11.08
N ASN A 267 37.36 -2.11 10.19
CA ASN A 267 38.54 -1.30 10.50
C ASN A 267 38.23 0.19 10.78
N VAL A 268 36.98 0.63 10.63
CA VAL A 268 36.58 2.01 10.99
C VAL A 268 35.64 2.07 12.19
N ILE A 269 35.21 0.93 12.73
CA ILE A 269 34.23 0.87 13.82
C ILE A 269 34.69 1.61 15.06
N GLU A 270 35.93 1.41 15.52
CA GLU A 270 36.44 2.09 16.71
C GLU A 270 36.36 3.61 16.61
N SER A 271 36.47 4.16 15.39
CA SER A 271 36.41 5.61 15.18
C SER A 271 35.00 6.20 15.15
N ILE A 272 33.96 5.35 15.12
CA ILE A 272 32.55 5.78 15.07
C ILE A 272 31.76 5.41 16.32
N LEU A 273 32.34 4.61 17.23
CA LEU A 273 31.73 4.33 18.53
C LEU A 273 31.66 5.59 19.39
N GLU A 274 30.66 5.64 20.27
CA GLU A 274 30.54 6.74 21.21
C GLU A 274 31.75 6.81 22.17
N PRO A 275 32.20 8.03 22.53
CA PRO A 275 33.28 8.17 23.51
C PRO A 275 32.93 7.49 24.83
N GLY A 276 33.76 6.55 25.27
CA GLY A 276 33.56 5.81 26.52
C GLY A 276 32.92 4.43 26.34
N THR A 277 32.52 4.04 25.13
CA THR A 277 32.14 2.65 24.84
C THR A 277 33.32 1.71 25.09
N SER A 278 33.12 0.69 25.94
CA SER A 278 34.18 -0.21 26.40
C SER A 278 34.59 -1.25 25.36
N THR A 279 33.62 -1.81 24.64
CA THR A 279 33.84 -2.77 23.54
C THR A 279 32.93 -2.44 22.37
N TRP A 280 33.27 -2.90 21.16
CA TRP A 280 32.38 -2.68 20.01
C TRP A 280 31.02 -3.35 20.20
N GLN A 281 30.94 -4.46 20.94
CA GLN A 281 29.68 -5.12 21.27
C GLN A 281 28.78 -4.26 22.14
N ASP A 282 29.36 -3.52 23.08
CA ASP A 282 28.59 -2.64 23.96
C ASP A 282 27.95 -1.48 23.19
N GLY A 283 28.61 -1.01 22.13
CA GLY A 283 28.12 0.11 21.32
C GLY A 283 27.27 -0.28 20.11
N ILE A 284 27.32 -1.53 19.63
CA ILE A 284 26.65 -1.94 18.37
C ILE A 284 25.63 -3.06 18.58
N VAL A 285 25.81 -3.91 19.59
CA VAL A 285 24.98 -5.10 19.76
C VAL A 285 24.05 -4.91 20.94
N PRO A 286 22.74 -4.69 20.73
CA PRO A 286 21.79 -4.40 21.79
C PRO A 286 21.24 -5.67 22.46
N TYR A 287 21.61 -6.85 21.97
CA TYR A 287 21.15 -8.14 22.47
C TYR A 287 22.28 -8.98 23.07
N ASP A 288 21.92 -9.98 23.86
CA ASP A 288 22.85 -11.03 24.28
C ASP A 288 23.18 -11.97 23.11
N GLN A 289 24.38 -11.83 22.52
CA GLN A 289 24.85 -12.71 21.43
C GLN A 289 25.00 -14.18 21.84
N ALA A 290 25.05 -14.46 23.15
CA ALA A 290 25.10 -15.81 23.71
C ALA A 290 23.70 -16.40 23.94
N ALA A 291 22.63 -15.64 23.66
CA ALA A 291 21.27 -16.12 23.82
C ALA A 291 21.01 -17.40 23.02
N SER A 292 20.23 -18.29 23.62
CA SER A 292 19.96 -19.59 23.03
C SER A 292 19.08 -19.46 21.79
N ARG A 293 19.14 -20.47 20.91
CA ARG A 293 18.09 -20.69 19.91
C ARG A 293 16.71 -20.73 20.57
N TYR A 294 15.69 -20.42 19.77
CA TYR A 294 14.31 -20.65 20.17
C TYR A 294 14.11 -22.12 20.57
N ASP A 295 13.45 -22.35 21.71
CA ASP A 295 12.84 -23.64 22.05
C ASP A 295 11.62 -23.82 21.16
N LEU A 296 11.76 -24.55 20.04
CA LEU A 296 10.69 -24.72 19.06
C LEU A 296 9.40 -25.37 19.61
N GLY A 297 9.45 -25.96 20.82
CA GLY A 297 8.27 -26.48 21.50
C GLY A 297 7.49 -25.41 22.27
N LYS A 298 8.12 -24.30 22.65
CA LYS A 298 7.56 -23.24 23.51
C LYS A 298 7.54 -21.88 22.83
N ASP A 299 8.66 -21.49 22.25
CA ASP A 299 8.91 -20.16 21.74
C ASP A 299 8.15 -19.92 20.43
N ARG A 300 7.53 -18.75 20.38
CA ARG A 300 6.81 -18.25 19.22
C ARG A 300 7.34 -16.86 18.93
N PRO A 301 7.70 -16.53 17.68
CA PRO A 301 7.99 -15.15 17.34
C PRO A 301 6.75 -14.31 17.62
N TRP A 302 6.94 -13.07 18.07
CA TRP A 302 5.87 -12.10 18.10
C TRP A 302 5.21 -11.98 16.71
N ASN A 303 3.88 -11.89 16.66
CA ASN A 303 3.03 -11.91 15.45
C ASN A 303 2.79 -13.28 14.72
N ASP A 304 2.71 -14.41 15.45
CA ASP A 304 2.22 -15.74 14.96
C ASP A 304 0.73 -16.00 15.31
N PRO A 305 -0.22 -15.94 14.34
CA PRO A 305 -1.64 -16.21 14.58
C PRO A 305 -1.93 -17.72 14.48
N ARG A 306 -2.62 -18.31 15.47
CA ARG A 306 -2.98 -19.74 15.45
C ARG A 306 -4.41 -19.99 14.98
N ASN A 307 -4.51 -20.98 14.08
CA ASN A 307 -5.56 -22.00 13.90
C ASN A 307 -6.59 -21.81 12.75
N SER A 308 -6.36 -22.50 11.63
CA SER A 308 -7.42 -23.23 10.91
C SER A 308 -6.78 -24.36 10.08
N ARG A 309 -7.26 -25.60 10.28
CA ARG A 309 -6.85 -26.82 9.57
C ARG A 309 -7.57 -26.84 8.22
N PHE A 310 -6.95 -27.35 7.15
CA PHE A 310 -7.47 -28.43 6.28
C PHE A 310 -6.48 -28.76 5.16
N PHE A 311 -6.06 -30.03 5.10
CA PHE A 311 -5.31 -30.63 3.98
C PHE A 311 -6.30 -31.13 2.93
N LEU A 312 -6.00 -30.95 1.63
CA LEU A 312 -6.34 -31.94 0.60
C LEU A 312 -5.42 -31.85 -0.62
N SER A 313 -4.95 -33.03 -1.03
CA SER A 313 -4.01 -33.30 -2.12
C SER A 313 -4.62 -33.14 -3.51
N ALA A 314 -3.89 -32.57 -4.47
CA ALA A 314 -4.27 -32.57 -5.89
C ALA A 314 -3.18 -33.16 -6.81
N GLN A 315 -3.64 -33.79 -7.90
CA GLN A 315 -2.95 -34.73 -8.78
C GLN A 315 -2.13 -34.10 -9.94
N PRO A 316 -1.16 -34.84 -10.53
CA PRO A 316 -0.12 -34.30 -11.42
C PRO A 316 -0.54 -33.94 -12.86
N ALA A 317 -1.84 -33.94 -13.20
CA ALA A 317 -2.30 -33.59 -14.55
C ALA A 317 -2.41 -32.07 -14.80
N VAL A 318 -2.45 -31.25 -13.74
CA VAL A 318 -2.62 -29.79 -13.80
C VAL A 318 -1.32 -29.06 -14.21
N VAL A 319 -0.17 -29.69 -14.01
CA VAL A 319 1.17 -29.12 -14.25
C VAL A 319 1.42 -28.77 -15.73
N ALA A 320 0.75 -29.43 -16.67
CA ALA A 320 0.97 -29.21 -18.10
C ALA A 320 0.24 -27.99 -18.67
N LEU A 321 -0.91 -27.59 -18.10
CA LEU A 321 -1.60 -26.36 -18.49
C LEU A 321 -0.95 -25.10 -17.88
N LEU A 322 -0.40 -25.25 -16.66
CA LEU A 322 0.32 -24.18 -15.92
C LEU A 322 1.55 -23.65 -16.68
N LEU A 323 2.26 -24.51 -17.42
CA LEU A 323 3.48 -24.11 -18.15
C LEU A 323 3.22 -23.21 -19.37
N LEU A 324 2.00 -23.22 -19.92
CA LEU A 324 1.63 -22.37 -21.07
C LEU A 324 1.12 -20.98 -20.64
N PHE A 325 0.51 -20.87 -19.46
CA PHE A 325 0.06 -19.59 -18.91
C PHE A 325 1.21 -18.80 -18.25
N VAL A 326 2.17 -19.50 -17.62
CA VAL A 326 3.35 -18.88 -16.98
C VAL A 326 4.32 -18.28 -17.98
N VAL A 327 4.33 -18.71 -19.24
CA VAL A 327 5.24 -18.15 -20.27
C VAL A 327 4.72 -16.83 -20.86
N ALA A 328 3.42 -16.54 -20.77
CA ALA A 328 2.82 -15.34 -21.37
C ALA A 328 2.89 -14.08 -20.49
N ASN A 329 2.97 -14.20 -19.16
CA ASN A 329 2.90 -13.05 -18.23
C ASN A 329 4.26 -12.50 -17.75
N TRP A 330 5.38 -12.88 -18.37
CA TRP A 330 6.74 -12.52 -17.93
C TRP A 330 7.27 -11.16 -18.44
N LEU A 331 6.41 -10.14 -18.61
CA LEU A 331 6.84 -8.81 -19.10
C LEU A 331 6.17 -7.57 -18.46
N ALA A 332 5.44 -7.68 -17.36
CA ALA A 332 4.90 -6.49 -16.66
C ALA A 332 5.70 -6.17 -15.38
N PRO A 333 6.15 -4.91 -15.17
CA PRO A 333 6.76 -4.47 -13.92
C PRO A 333 5.70 -4.28 -12.84
N VAL A 334 5.86 -4.92 -11.69
CA VAL A 334 4.99 -4.74 -10.51
C VAL A 334 5.36 -3.43 -9.82
N VAL A 335 4.45 -2.45 -9.89
CA VAL A 335 4.33 -1.29 -9.00
C VAL A 335 3.06 -1.56 -8.18
N ALA A 336 2.96 -1.13 -6.93
CA ALA A 336 1.75 -1.31 -6.09
C ALA A 336 0.45 -0.68 -6.67
N TYR A 337 0.59 -0.02 -7.82
CA TYR A 337 -0.42 0.44 -8.73
C TYR A 337 -0.04 -0.03 -10.14
N THR A 338 -0.68 -1.09 -10.64
CA THR A 338 -0.37 -1.64 -11.96
C THR A 338 -1.11 -0.85 -13.02
N SER A 339 -0.40 -0.03 -13.80
CA SER A 339 -1.02 0.67 -14.93
C SER A 339 -1.61 -0.34 -15.93
N LEU A 340 -2.87 -0.15 -16.28
CA LEU A 340 -3.54 -0.99 -17.28
C LEU A 340 -2.88 -0.77 -18.64
N SER A 341 -2.82 -1.81 -19.47
CA SER A 341 -2.46 -1.65 -20.87
C SER A 341 -3.51 -0.85 -21.64
N ASP A 342 -3.15 -0.30 -22.81
CA ASP A 342 -4.13 0.39 -23.65
C ASP A 342 -5.26 -0.57 -24.05
N ASP A 343 -4.96 -1.85 -24.32
CA ASP A 343 -5.96 -2.88 -24.61
C ASP A 343 -6.92 -3.10 -23.44
N SER A 344 -6.41 -3.14 -22.21
CA SER A 344 -7.24 -3.20 -21.01
C SER A 344 -8.09 -1.95 -20.80
N LEU A 345 -7.58 -0.76 -21.09
CA LEU A 345 -8.37 0.48 -21.05
C LEU A 345 -9.56 0.44 -22.03
N HIS A 346 -9.40 -0.19 -23.21
CA HIS A 346 -10.52 -0.39 -24.14
C HIS A 346 -11.60 -1.33 -23.60
N ARG A 347 -11.29 -2.14 -22.59
CA ARG A 347 -12.25 -3.06 -21.95
C ARG A 347 -13.05 -2.43 -20.82
N ILE A 348 -12.74 -1.20 -20.42
CA ILE A 348 -13.49 -0.50 -19.39
C ILE A 348 -14.88 -0.12 -19.93
N PRO A 349 -15.98 -0.66 -19.37
CA PRO A 349 -17.32 -0.46 -19.89
C PRO A 349 -17.81 0.97 -19.66
N ALA A 350 -18.60 1.48 -20.61
CA ALA A 350 -19.43 2.67 -20.37
C ALA A 350 -20.68 2.28 -19.57
N GLY A 351 -21.25 3.22 -18.82
CA GLY A 351 -22.53 3.00 -18.12
C GLY A 351 -23.73 2.91 -19.06
N GLY A 352 -23.68 3.56 -20.23
CA GLY A 352 -24.75 3.49 -21.23
C GLY A 352 -26.14 3.76 -20.63
N ALA A 353 -27.04 2.79 -20.75
CA ALA A 353 -28.41 2.85 -20.25
C ALA A 353 -28.53 2.93 -18.71
N ASP A 354 -27.48 2.59 -17.96
CA ASP A 354 -27.49 2.72 -16.49
C ASP A 354 -27.55 4.18 -16.04
N PHE A 355 -27.06 5.11 -16.87
CA PHE A 355 -27.09 6.55 -16.59
C PHE A 355 -28.15 7.31 -17.40
N ASP A 356 -29.06 6.60 -18.07
CA ASP A 356 -30.23 7.23 -18.67
C ASP A 356 -31.17 7.71 -17.55
N ILE A 357 -31.43 9.03 -17.53
CA ILE A 357 -32.24 9.72 -16.51
C ILE A 357 -33.73 9.33 -16.56
N HIS A 358 -34.17 8.63 -17.60
CA HIS A 358 -35.54 8.14 -17.76
C HIS A 358 -35.66 6.61 -17.66
N ASN A 359 -34.56 5.90 -17.44
CA ASN A 359 -34.56 4.46 -17.31
C ASN A 359 -34.73 4.04 -15.85
N ASP A 360 -35.98 3.75 -15.44
CA ASP A 360 -36.31 3.29 -14.08
C ASP A 360 -35.61 1.98 -13.68
N ALA A 361 -35.10 1.19 -14.63
CA ALA A 361 -34.30 -0.01 -14.37
C ALA A 361 -32.78 0.27 -14.33
N GLY A 362 -32.36 1.51 -14.64
CA GLY A 362 -30.98 1.96 -14.62
C GLY A 362 -30.47 2.24 -13.20
N LEU A 363 -29.22 2.66 -13.11
CA LEU A 363 -28.56 2.98 -11.84
C LEU A 363 -28.88 4.39 -11.35
N LEU A 364 -29.04 5.36 -12.27
CA LEU A 364 -29.19 6.78 -11.95
C LEU A 364 -30.64 7.23 -11.71
N ALA A 365 -31.55 6.95 -12.64
CA ALA A 365 -32.92 7.48 -12.57
C ALA A 365 -33.65 7.20 -11.24
N PRO A 366 -33.51 6.02 -10.60
CA PRO A 366 -34.15 5.75 -9.31
C PRO A 366 -33.67 6.64 -8.15
N ILE A 367 -32.49 7.25 -8.28
CA ILE A 367 -31.88 8.15 -7.28
C ILE A 367 -32.32 9.61 -7.49
N LEU A 368 -32.78 9.97 -8.70
CA LEU A 368 -33.21 11.33 -9.10
C LEU A 368 -34.60 11.70 -8.53
N ILE A 369 -34.72 11.59 -7.21
CA ILE A 369 -35.87 12.00 -6.41
C ILE A 369 -35.39 12.74 -5.15
N PRO A 370 -36.23 13.58 -4.53
CA PRO A 370 -35.93 14.13 -3.21
C PRO A 370 -35.75 13.01 -2.19
N ARG A 371 -34.62 13.02 -1.48
CA ARG A 371 -34.16 11.91 -0.64
C ARG A 371 -33.53 12.39 0.67
N VAL A 372 -34.12 13.44 1.25
CA VAL A 372 -33.81 13.97 2.59
C VAL A 372 -33.82 12.84 3.64
N PRO A 373 -32.92 12.84 4.64
CA PRO A 373 -32.86 11.77 5.64
C PRO A 373 -34.20 11.57 6.39
N ASP A 374 -34.49 10.33 6.78
CA ASP A 374 -35.75 9.92 7.47
C ASP A 374 -37.05 10.17 6.66
N THR A 375 -36.96 10.24 5.32
CA THR A 375 -38.14 10.39 4.42
C THR A 375 -38.41 9.13 3.55
N PRO A 376 -39.62 8.99 2.98
CA PRO A 376 -39.91 7.90 2.04
C PRO A 376 -39.01 7.87 0.80
N GLY A 377 -38.54 9.04 0.33
CA GLY A 377 -37.61 9.14 -0.79
C GLY A 377 -36.25 8.55 -0.45
N SER A 378 -35.67 8.92 0.71
CA SER A 378 -34.43 8.32 1.23
C SER A 378 -34.57 6.80 1.36
N GLN A 379 -35.69 6.32 1.91
CA GLN A 379 -35.93 4.87 2.04
C GLN A 379 -36.03 4.14 0.68
N LYS A 380 -36.63 4.78 -0.34
CA LYS A 380 -36.72 4.22 -1.69
C LYS A 380 -35.33 4.11 -2.35
N VAL A 381 -34.48 5.11 -2.17
CA VAL A 381 -33.09 5.10 -2.68
C VAL A 381 -32.24 4.06 -1.95
N GLN A 382 -32.37 3.94 -0.62
CA GLN A 382 -31.74 2.86 0.17
C GLN A 382 -32.11 1.46 -0.37
N GLN A 383 -33.38 1.25 -0.71
CA GLN A 383 -33.87 -0.01 -1.28
C GLN A 383 -33.33 -0.26 -2.68
N HIS A 384 -33.19 0.78 -3.50
CA HIS A 384 -32.55 0.68 -4.82
C HIS A 384 -31.11 0.19 -4.70
N PHE A 385 -30.32 0.78 -3.79
CA PHE A 385 -28.93 0.37 -3.56
C PHE A 385 -28.85 -1.06 -3.04
N ALA A 386 -29.56 -1.39 -1.96
CA ALA A 386 -29.50 -2.72 -1.38
C ALA A 386 -29.97 -3.79 -2.38
N GLY A 387 -31.08 -3.53 -3.07
CA GLY A 387 -31.60 -4.43 -4.10
C GLY A 387 -30.65 -4.62 -5.27
N PHE A 388 -29.91 -3.59 -5.69
CA PHE A 388 -28.92 -3.74 -6.75
C PHE A 388 -27.80 -4.72 -6.35
N PHE A 389 -27.21 -4.56 -5.16
CA PHE A 389 -26.12 -5.44 -4.70
C PHE A 389 -26.61 -6.86 -4.38
N GLU A 390 -27.72 -7.00 -3.67
CA GLU A 390 -28.28 -8.32 -3.32
C GLU A 390 -28.65 -9.14 -4.56
N ASN A 391 -29.20 -8.51 -5.60
CA ASN A 391 -29.66 -9.22 -6.79
C ASN A 391 -28.59 -9.37 -7.88
N SER A 392 -27.66 -8.42 -8.00
CA SER A 392 -26.73 -8.37 -9.14
C SER A 392 -25.29 -8.66 -8.76
N LEU A 393 -24.90 -8.44 -7.50
CA LEU A 393 -23.51 -8.50 -7.03
C LEU A 393 -23.40 -9.29 -5.70
N PRO A 394 -23.82 -10.57 -5.65
CA PRO A 394 -23.89 -11.35 -4.41
C PRO A 394 -22.52 -11.62 -3.76
N GLY A 395 -21.41 -11.34 -4.45
CA GLY A 395 -20.06 -11.40 -3.89
C GLY A 395 -19.70 -10.21 -2.99
N TRP A 396 -20.51 -9.16 -2.96
CA TRP A 396 -20.32 -7.99 -2.11
C TRP A 396 -21.07 -8.14 -0.79
N ALA A 397 -20.37 -7.94 0.32
CA ALA A 397 -20.98 -7.86 1.64
C ALA A 397 -21.68 -6.51 1.81
N LEU A 398 -22.89 -6.52 2.36
CA LEU A 398 -23.71 -5.34 2.63
C LEU A 398 -23.92 -5.18 4.13
N GLU A 399 -23.64 -3.99 4.65
CA GLU A 399 -23.80 -3.64 6.07
C GLU A 399 -24.45 -2.26 6.22
N TRP A 400 -25.38 -2.15 7.18
CA TRP A 400 -26.01 -0.89 7.55
C TRP A 400 -25.38 -0.33 8.82
N HIS A 401 -24.96 0.93 8.78
CA HIS A 401 -24.62 1.69 9.98
C HIS A 401 -25.70 2.73 10.25
N ASN A 402 -26.45 2.51 11.33
CA ASN A 402 -27.58 3.35 11.72
C ASN A 402 -27.20 4.25 12.89
N SER A 403 -27.54 5.53 12.80
CA SER A 403 -27.39 6.49 13.87
C SER A 403 -28.61 7.42 13.94
N THR A 404 -28.69 8.21 15.02
CA THR A 404 -29.73 9.22 15.16
C THR A 404 -29.13 10.50 15.71
N SER A 405 -29.55 11.66 15.20
CA SER A 405 -29.13 12.96 15.72
C SER A 405 -30.27 13.96 15.71
N LYS A 406 -30.15 15.01 16.54
CA LYS A 406 -31.01 16.20 16.43
C LYS A 406 -30.49 17.09 15.30
N THR A 407 -31.41 17.77 14.65
CA THR A 407 -31.10 18.75 13.62
C THR A 407 -31.72 20.11 13.99
N PRO A 408 -31.12 21.24 13.58
CA PRO A 408 -31.71 22.54 13.89
C PRO A 408 -33.12 22.73 13.32
N ALA A 409 -33.46 22.06 12.21
CA ALA A 409 -34.79 22.16 11.59
C ALA A 409 -35.87 21.31 12.28
N THR A 410 -35.50 20.22 12.95
CA THR A 410 -36.45 19.28 13.58
C THR A 410 -36.57 19.44 15.09
N GLY A 411 -35.80 20.37 15.68
CA GLY A 411 -35.81 20.65 17.12
C GLY A 411 -35.41 19.43 17.94
N ASP A 412 -36.31 18.98 18.82
CA ASP A 412 -36.06 17.82 19.68
C ASP A 412 -36.35 16.46 19.02
N LYS A 413 -36.92 16.44 17.79
CA LYS A 413 -37.14 15.19 17.06
C LYS A 413 -35.79 14.67 16.56
N LEU A 414 -35.44 13.45 16.99
CA LEU A 414 -34.32 12.69 16.44
C LEU A 414 -34.62 12.28 15.00
N VAL A 415 -33.71 12.61 14.10
CA VAL A 415 -33.68 12.15 12.72
C VAL A 415 -32.81 10.90 12.65
N SER A 416 -33.26 9.89 11.89
CA SER A 416 -32.49 8.69 11.63
C SER A 416 -31.58 8.90 10.42
N PHE A 417 -30.31 8.56 10.57
CA PHE A 417 -29.32 8.53 9.49
C PHE A 417 -28.84 7.10 9.29
N ARG A 418 -28.72 6.64 8.05
CA ARG A 418 -28.37 5.25 7.72
C ARG A 418 -27.35 5.22 6.59
N ASN A 419 -26.09 4.99 6.96
CA ASN A 419 -25.04 4.76 5.98
C ASN A 419 -25.13 3.32 5.47
N LEU A 420 -24.83 3.14 4.19
CA LEU A 420 -24.69 1.83 3.57
C LEU A 420 -23.20 1.55 3.29
N ILE A 421 -22.70 0.45 3.81
CA ILE A 421 -21.30 0.03 3.71
C ILE A 421 -21.26 -1.26 2.88
N LEU A 422 -20.52 -1.23 1.79
CA LEU A 422 -20.41 -2.36 0.86
C LEU A 422 -18.95 -2.77 0.72
N ARG A 423 -18.65 -4.07 0.81
CA ARG A 423 -17.27 -4.57 0.77
C ARG A 423 -17.11 -5.73 -0.19
N ARG A 424 -16.08 -5.68 -1.02
CA ARG A 424 -15.64 -6.77 -1.89
C ARG A 424 -14.20 -7.11 -1.53
N ASP A 425 -14.06 -8.19 -0.77
CA ASP A 425 -12.79 -8.65 -0.24
C ASP A 425 -12.40 -10.01 -0.83
N PRO A 426 -11.10 -10.39 -0.78
CA PRO A 426 -10.65 -11.72 -1.15
C PRO A 426 -11.39 -12.80 -0.33
N PRO A 427 -11.91 -13.88 -0.95
CA PRO A 427 -12.76 -14.86 -0.25
C PRO A 427 -12.11 -15.58 0.95
N TRP A 428 -10.78 -15.61 1.01
CA TRP A 428 -10.02 -16.26 2.09
C TRP A 428 -9.59 -15.32 3.21
N ALA A 429 -9.69 -13.99 3.01
CA ALA A 429 -9.18 -13.02 3.95
C ALA A 429 -10.07 -12.93 5.20
N ALA A 430 -9.44 -12.79 6.37
CA ALA A 430 -10.17 -12.66 7.62
C ALA A 430 -10.61 -11.21 7.87
N ILE A 431 -11.60 -11.03 8.76
CA ILE A 431 -12.04 -9.71 9.20
C ILE A 431 -10.87 -8.96 9.84
N GLY A 432 -10.64 -7.73 9.39
CA GLY A 432 -9.55 -6.88 9.84
C GLY A 432 -8.20 -7.15 9.17
N ASP A 433 -8.13 -8.06 8.18
CA ASP A 433 -6.87 -8.36 7.46
C ASP A 433 -6.79 -7.73 6.07
N VAL A 434 -7.85 -7.04 5.63
CA VAL A 434 -7.97 -6.50 4.26
C VAL A 434 -7.82 -4.99 4.27
N ALA A 435 -6.85 -4.49 3.51
CA ALA A 435 -6.68 -3.08 3.18
C ALA A 435 -7.64 -2.71 2.05
N ARG A 436 -8.38 -1.61 2.18
CA ARG A 436 -9.48 -1.27 1.26
C ARG A 436 -9.30 0.09 0.62
N LEU A 437 -9.37 0.10 -0.71
CA LEU A 437 -9.70 1.32 -1.46
C LEU A 437 -11.16 1.65 -1.18
N THR A 438 -11.41 2.78 -0.51
CA THR A 438 -12.75 3.17 -0.07
C THR A 438 -13.28 4.28 -0.96
N LEU A 439 -14.28 3.97 -1.78
CA LEU A 439 -14.97 4.91 -2.65
C LEU A 439 -16.22 5.44 -1.94
N VAL A 440 -16.45 6.75 -1.98
CA VAL A 440 -17.46 7.39 -1.12
C VAL A 440 -18.26 8.42 -1.90
N ALA A 441 -19.56 8.45 -1.62
CA ALA A 441 -20.47 9.53 -1.97
C ALA A 441 -21.56 9.63 -0.89
N HIS A 442 -22.13 10.81 -0.67
CA HIS A 442 -23.36 10.93 0.09
C HIS A 442 -24.57 10.70 -0.81
N TYR A 443 -25.63 10.08 -0.28
CA TYR A 443 -26.84 9.82 -1.04
C TYR A 443 -28.03 10.63 -0.56
N ASP A 444 -27.95 11.38 0.52
CA ASP A 444 -29.03 12.28 0.88
C ASP A 444 -29.14 13.44 -0.12
N SER A 445 -30.18 14.25 0.06
CA SER A 445 -30.37 15.49 -0.70
C SER A 445 -30.76 16.59 0.27
N LEU A 446 -30.33 17.82 -0.01
CA LEU A 446 -30.62 19.00 0.80
C LEU A 446 -32.11 19.13 1.21
N TYR A 447 -32.35 19.49 2.47
CA TYR A 447 -33.70 19.63 3.03
C TYR A 447 -34.49 20.80 2.41
N ARG A 448 -33.81 21.88 2.03
CA ARG A 448 -34.40 23.11 1.46
C ARG A 448 -33.56 23.62 0.29
N PRO A 449 -34.16 23.99 -0.85
CA PRO A 449 -35.60 24.10 -1.11
C PRO A 449 -36.33 22.75 -1.17
N GLU A 450 -37.63 22.76 -0.89
CA GLU A 450 -38.44 21.54 -0.88
C GLU A 450 -38.56 20.97 -2.29
N GLY A 451 -38.34 19.67 -2.43
CA GLY A 451 -38.32 19.01 -3.74
C GLY A 451 -36.97 19.09 -4.46
N PHE A 452 -35.93 19.64 -3.84
CA PHE A 452 -34.56 19.55 -4.36
C PHE A 452 -34.14 18.10 -4.55
N ILE A 453 -33.58 17.80 -5.71
CA ILE A 453 -33.14 16.44 -6.08
C ILE A 453 -31.65 16.29 -5.82
N GLY A 454 -30.81 17.26 -6.22
CA GLY A 454 -29.37 17.12 -6.10
C GLY A 454 -28.85 16.03 -7.04
N ALA A 455 -28.88 16.31 -8.34
CA ALA A 455 -28.46 15.37 -9.37
C ALA A 455 -26.94 15.23 -9.43
N ILE A 456 -26.19 16.33 -9.40
CA ILE A 456 -24.73 16.30 -9.19
C ILE A 456 -24.37 16.07 -7.71
N ASP A 457 -25.32 16.28 -6.81
CA ASP A 457 -25.16 16.48 -5.36
C ASP A 457 -26.03 15.50 -4.53
N SER A 458 -25.70 14.21 -4.42
CA SER A 458 -24.70 13.43 -5.14
C SER A 458 -25.31 12.19 -5.81
N ALA A 459 -26.44 12.36 -6.53
CA ALA A 459 -27.11 11.25 -7.22
C ALA A 459 -26.24 10.61 -8.31
N ALA A 460 -25.57 11.43 -9.13
CA ALA A 460 -24.67 10.98 -10.17
C ALA A 460 -23.42 10.29 -9.58
N PRO A 461 -22.71 10.85 -8.58
CA PRO A 461 -21.68 10.12 -7.83
C PRO A 461 -22.14 8.76 -7.30
N CYS A 462 -23.32 8.68 -6.67
CA CYS A 462 -23.87 7.41 -6.20
C CYS A 462 -24.00 6.40 -7.34
N ALA A 463 -24.60 6.79 -8.46
CA ALA A 463 -24.75 5.91 -9.64
C ALA A 463 -23.40 5.48 -10.23
N MET A 464 -22.39 6.38 -10.25
CA MET A 464 -21.03 6.05 -10.67
C MET A 464 -20.44 4.94 -9.82
N LEU A 465 -20.61 4.99 -8.49
CA LEU A 465 -20.09 3.95 -7.59
C LEU A 465 -20.78 2.60 -7.79
N LEU A 466 -22.09 2.58 -8.06
CA LEU A 466 -22.82 1.35 -8.43
C LEU A 466 -22.27 0.75 -9.73
N HIS A 467 -22.00 1.60 -10.74
CA HIS A 467 -21.42 1.19 -12.02
C HIS A 467 -20.01 0.62 -11.85
N VAL A 468 -19.18 1.29 -11.05
CA VAL A 468 -17.81 0.83 -10.74
C VAL A 468 -17.87 -0.55 -10.10
N ALA A 469 -18.72 -0.75 -9.09
CA ALA A 469 -18.87 -2.06 -8.44
C ALA A 469 -19.22 -3.17 -9.44
N ARG A 470 -20.20 -2.92 -10.32
CA ARG A 470 -20.59 -3.86 -11.39
C ARG A 470 -19.43 -4.17 -12.33
N SER A 471 -18.69 -3.14 -12.71
CA SER A 471 -17.68 -3.21 -13.76
C SER A 471 -16.41 -3.96 -13.35
N VAL A 472 -16.10 -4.00 -12.05
CA VAL A 472 -14.90 -4.67 -11.53
C VAL A 472 -15.18 -6.05 -10.93
N ASP A 473 -16.44 -6.41 -10.68
CA ASP A 473 -16.79 -7.63 -9.91
C ASP A 473 -16.36 -8.93 -10.59
N GLU A 474 -16.60 -9.07 -11.90
CA GLU A 474 -16.20 -10.26 -12.67
C GLU A 474 -14.67 -10.39 -12.68
N ALA A 475 -13.95 -9.30 -12.95
CA ALA A 475 -12.49 -9.29 -12.99
C ALA A 475 -11.85 -9.60 -11.62
N LEU A 476 -12.42 -9.06 -10.53
CA LEU A 476 -11.98 -9.39 -9.17
C LEU A 476 -12.20 -10.87 -8.85
N THR A 477 -13.36 -11.41 -9.26
CA THR A 477 -13.69 -12.82 -9.07
C THR A 477 -12.70 -13.72 -9.81
N GLU A 478 -12.49 -13.46 -11.10
CA GLU A 478 -11.53 -14.22 -11.92
C GLU A 478 -10.10 -14.14 -11.35
N LYS A 479 -9.66 -12.95 -10.93
CA LYS A 479 -8.35 -12.76 -10.30
C LYS A 479 -8.19 -13.63 -9.06
N TRP A 480 -9.15 -13.57 -8.14
CA TRP A 480 -9.07 -14.30 -6.88
C TRP A 480 -9.25 -15.81 -7.04
N GLU A 481 -10.02 -16.26 -8.03
CA GLU A 481 -10.08 -17.68 -8.42
C GLU A 481 -8.74 -18.15 -8.99
N ALA A 482 -8.10 -17.35 -9.85
CA ALA A 482 -6.78 -17.66 -10.39
C ALA A 482 -5.70 -17.72 -9.29
N MET A 483 -5.73 -16.80 -8.33
CA MET A 483 -4.84 -16.80 -7.15
C MET A 483 -5.05 -18.05 -6.30
N GLN A 484 -6.30 -18.41 -5.98
CA GLN A 484 -6.63 -19.67 -5.28
C GLN A 484 -6.13 -20.90 -6.03
N ALA A 485 -6.35 -20.97 -7.35
CA ALA A 485 -5.90 -22.09 -8.17
C ALA A 485 -4.36 -22.19 -8.22
N ALA A 486 -3.66 -21.06 -8.14
CA ALA A 486 -2.20 -21.00 -8.09
C ALA A 486 -1.62 -21.28 -6.69
N GLY A 487 -2.47 -21.33 -5.64
CA GLY A 487 -2.03 -21.41 -4.25
C GLY A 487 -1.43 -20.10 -3.72
N ASP A 488 -1.67 -18.98 -4.39
CA ASP A 488 -1.20 -17.63 -4.07
C ASP A 488 -2.20 -16.92 -3.14
N THR A 489 -2.51 -17.57 -2.02
CA THR A 489 -3.51 -17.12 -1.02
C THR A 489 -2.95 -17.20 0.40
N ASP A 490 -1.62 -17.23 0.51
CA ASP A 490 -0.89 -17.48 1.74
C ASP A 490 -0.58 -16.18 2.52
N GLY A 491 -1.13 -15.04 2.09
CA GLY A 491 -0.98 -13.73 2.75
C GLY A 491 0.43 -13.13 2.60
N LEU A 492 1.15 -13.51 1.54
CA LEU A 492 2.47 -12.98 1.19
C LEU A 492 2.45 -11.50 0.78
N GLU A 493 1.34 -11.06 0.21
CA GLU A 493 1.05 -9.66 -0.11
C GLU A 493 -0.09 -9.18 0.80
N GLU A 494 -0.17 -7.86 1.02
CA GLU A 494 -1.29 -7.27 1.74
C GLU A 494 -2.59 -7.60 1.01
N GLU A 495 -3.56 -8.19 1.71
CA GLU A 495 -4.87 -8.50 1.12
C GLU A 495 -5.58 -7.19 0.78
N LYS A 496 -5.89 -6.99 -0.49
CA LYS A 496 -6.56 -5.79 -0.98
C LYS A 496 -8.04 -6.07 -1.27
N GLY A 497 -8.91 -5.16 -0.89
CA GLY A 497 -10.34 -5.16 -1.20
C GLY A 497 -10.84 -3.79 -1.68
N VAL A 498 -12.10 -3.76 -2.11
CA VAL A 498 -12.80 -2.52 -2.46
C VAL A 498 -13.94 -2.31 -1.47
N GLN A 499 -14.07 -1.08 -0.97
CA GLN A 499 -15.16 -0.66 -0.12
C GLN A 499 -15.92 0.50 -0.79
N ILE A 500 -17.24 0.48 -0.71
CA ILE A 500 -18.09 1.60 -1.12
C ILE A 500 -18.89 2.07 0.10
N LEU A 501 -18.89 3.38 0.35
CA LEU A 501 -19.71 4.03 1.35
C LEU A 501 -20.71 4.95 0.67
N LEU A 502 -22.00 4.70 0.93
CA LEU A 502 -23.08 5.61 0.58
C LEU A 502 -23.58 6.23 1.90
N LEU A 503 -23.15 7.46 2.14
CA LEU A 503 -23.31 8.16 3.42
C LEU A 503 -24.63 8.95 3.45
N ASP A 504 -25.22 9.06 4.64
CA ASP A 504 -26.49 9.76 4.88
C ASP A 504 -26.29 11.02 5.72
N GLY A 505 -26.99 12.09 5.39
CA GLY A 505 -26.95 13.34 6.14
C GLY A 505 -25.62 14.07 6.03
N GLU A 506 -25.03 14.14 4.85
CA GLU A 506 -23.93 15.08 4.57
C GLU A 506 -24.44 16.52 4.77
N GLU A 507 -25.65 16.77 4.28
CA GLU A 507 -26.17 18.12 4.13
C GLU A 507 -26.55 18.78 5.44
N ALA A 508 -26.39 20.11 5.47
CA ALA A 508 -26.87 20.92 6.56
C ALA A 508 -28.41 21.06 6.50
N TRP A 509 -29.08 20.97 7.64
CA TRP A 509 -30.54 21.16 7.70
C TRP A 509 -30.94 22.63 7.70
N VAL A 510 -30.07 23.51 8.19
CA VAL A 510 -30.30 24.97 8.21
C VAL A 510 -29.06 25.73 7.76
N GLN A 511 -27.92 25.51 8.42
CA GLN A 511 -26.68 26.21 8.11
C GLN A 511 -25.49 25.30 8.40
N TRP A 512 -24.62 25.18 7.40
CA TRP A 512 -23.39 24.42 7.52
C TRP A 512 -22.55 24.87 8.73
N THR A 513 -22.39 23.96 9.69
CA THR A 513 -21.56 24.09 10.89
C THR A 513 -21.04 22.72 11.31
N ASP A 514 -20.05 22.65 12.20
CA ASP A 514 -19.49 21.39 12.72
C ASP A 514 -20.53 20.43 13.34
N THR A 515 -21.72 20.94 13.70
CA THR A 515 -22.83 20.15 14.28
C THR A 515 -24.04 20.00 13.38
N ASP A 516 -24.15 20.81 12.32
CA ASP A 516 -25.23 20.80 11.32
C ASP A 516 -24.63 20.56 9.93
N SER A 517 -23.99 19.39 9.80
CA SER A 517 -23.39 18.84 8.58
C SER A 517 -22.83 17.44 8.88
N THR A 518 -22.56 16.65 7.84
CA THR A 518 -21.76 15.42 7.87
C THR A 518 -22.17 14.44 8.99
N TYR A 519 -23.47 14.28 9.22
CA TYR A 519 -24.05 13.52 10.33
C TYR A 519 -23.66 12.04 10.23
N GLY A 520 -23.82 11.44 9.06
CA GLY A 520 -23.50 10.04 8.78
C GLY A 520 -22.01 9.75 8.90
N SER A 521 -21.17 10.53 8.24
CA SER A 521 -19.71 10.37 8.28
C SER A 521 -19.13 10.60 9.67
N ARG A 522 -19.55 11.65 10.41
CA ARG A 522 -19.09 11.87 11.80
C ARG A 522 -19.41 10.68 12.70
N SER A 523 -20.64 10.16 12.60
CA SER A 523 -21.05 9.00 13.38
C SER A 523 -20.26 7.75 12.99
N LEU A 524 -20.07 7.49 11.69
CA LEU A 524 -19.37 6.31 11.20
C LEU A 524 -17.88 6.33 11.54
N ALA A 525 -17.19 7.45 11.27
CA ALA A 525 -15.78 7.60 11.58
C ALA A 525 -15.53 7.42 13.09
N SER A 526 -16.37 8.01 13.95
CA SER A 526 -16.28 7.80 15.39
C SER A 526 -16.56 6.36 15.81
N HIS A 527 -17.52 5.68 15.16
CA HIS A 527 -17.83 4.29 15.47
C HIS A 527 -16.66 3.37 15.11
N TRP A 528 -16.12 3.49 13.89
CA TRP A 528 -15.00 2.69 13.42
C TRP A 528 -13.69 2.96 14.14
N ASP A 529 -13.47 4.16 14.63
CA ASP A 529 -12.31 4.49 15.49
C ASP A 529 -12.41 3.85 16.88
N SER A 530 -13.64 3.57 17.35
CA SER A 530 -13.89 2.92 18.64
C SER A 530 -13.97 1.40 18.58
N GLU A 531 -14.39 0.85 17.42
CA GLU A 531 -14.54 -0.58 17.22
C GLU A 531 -13.18 -1.25 17.03
N VAL A 532 -12.98 -2.39 17.69
CA VAL A 532 -11.70 -3.12 17.64
C VAL A 532 -11.93 -4.45 16.95
N HIS A 533 -11.17 -4.70 15.88
CA HIS A 533 -11.10 -5.99 15.21
C HIS A 533 -10.49 -7.06 16.14
N PRO A 534 -10.64 -8.36 15.84
CA PRO A 534 -9.98 -9.42 16.59
C PRO A 534 -8.49 -9.13 16.82
N ALA A 535 -7.95 -9.46 17.98
CA ALA A 535 -6.59 -9.08 18.38
C ALA A 535 -5.46 -9.60 17.45
N ALA A 536 -5.76 -10.52 16.54
CA ALA A 536 -4.82 -11.07 15.56
C ALA A 536 -4.92 -10.40 14.17
N SER A 537 -5.83 -9.43 14.00
CA SER A 537 -6.07 -8.74 12.75
C SER A 537 -4.90 -7.79 12.38
N VAL A 538 -4.66 -7.61 11.09
CA VAL A 538 -3.66 -6.64 10.57
C VAL A 538 -4.03 -5.20 10.96
N PHE A 539 -5.30 -4.84 10.77
CA PHE A 539 -5.85 -3.54 11.10
C PHE A 539 -6.58 -3.63 12.44
N LYS A 540 -6.22 -2.75 13.38
CA LYS A 540 -6.77 -2.78 14.74
C LYS A 540 -8.22 -2.28 14.76
N HIS A 541 -8.47 -1.20 14.04
CA HIS A 541 -9.79 -0.57 13.91
C HIS A 541 -10.25 -0.65 12.45
N PRO A 542 -11.57 -0.75 12.16
CA PRO A 542 -12.07 -0.69 10.79
C PRO A 542 -11.57 0.53 10.00
N ILE A 543 -11.40 1.67 10.67
CA ILE A 543 -10.90 2.90 10.06
C ILE A 543 -9.44 2.77 9.58
N ASP A 544 -8.62 1.97 10.26
CA ASP A 544 -7.22 1.72 9.90
C ASP A 544 -7.10 0.94 8.58
N SER A 545 -8.15 0.21 8.19
CA SER A 545 -8.17 -0.57 6.95
C SER A 545 -8.37 0.28 5.70
N ILE A 546 -8.62 1.58 5.82
CA ILE A 546 -8.83 2.47 4.68
C ILE A 546 -7.48 2.90 4.10
N SER A 547 -7.10 2.30 2.97
CA SER A 547 -5.84 2.64 2.28
C SER A 547 -5.89 4.02 1.62
N LEU A 548 -7.05 4.37 1.05
CA LEU A 548 -7.33 5.66 0.44
C LEU A 548 -8.85 5.87 0.45
N PHE A 549 -9.29 7.04 0.91
CA PHE A 549 -10.67 7.49 0.91
C PHE A 549 -10.91 8.39 -0.30
N VAL A 550 -11.56 7.87 -1.34
CA VAL A 550 -11.86 8.57 -2.59
C VAL A 550 -13.29 9.09 -2.54
N LEU A 551 -13.46 10.37 -2.22
CA LEU A 551 -14.77 11.01 -2.09
C LEU A 551 -15.17 11.68 -3.40
N LEU A 552 -16.28 11.26 -3.99
CA LEU A 552 -16.88 11.85 -5.17
C LEU A 552 -18.03 12.76 -4.73
N ASP A 553 -17.94 14.03 -5.10
CA ASP A 553 -18.98 15.01 -4.79
C ASP A 553 -19.11 16.08 -5.89
N LEU A 554 -20.32 16.58 -6.10
CA LEU A 554 -20.70 17.56 -7.12
C LEU A 554 -20.24 17.22 -8.55
N LEU A 555 -20.22 15.92 -8.90
CA LEU A 555 -19.80 15.43 -10.22
C LEU A 555 -21.00 15.19 -11.14
N GLY A 556 -20.85 15.56 -12.40
CA GLY A 556 -21.87 15.33 -13.45
C GLY A 556 -22.16 16.55 -14.32
N ALA A 557 -21.67 17.73 -13.93
CA ALA A 557 -21.69 18.91 -14.80
C ALA A 557 -20.62 18.82 -15.91
N SER A 558 -20.83 19.56 -17.00
CA SER A 558 -19.85 19.69 -18.09
C SER A 558 -18.64 20.52 -17.67
N ASP A 559 -17.46 20.19 -18.20
CA ASP A 559 -16.22 20.98 -18.04
C ASP A 559 -15.79 21.20 -16.57
N PRO A 560 -15.83 20.17 -15.69
CA PRO A 560 -15.42 20.32 -14.29
C PRO A 560 -13.91 20.53 -14.18
N HIS A 561 -13.49 21.29 -13.17
CA HIS A 561 -12.10 21.45 -12.77
C HIS A 561 -11.93 20.91 -11.36
N VAL A 562 -11.34 19.73 -11.19
CA VAL A 562 -11.11 19.11 -9.88
C VAL A 562 -9.66 19.36 -9.46
N PRO A 563 -9.39 20.20 -8.45
CA PRO A 563 -8.05 20.45 -7.93
C PRO A 563 -7.48 19.24 -7.20
N SER A 564 -6.15 19.22 -7.03
CA SER A 564 -5.53 18.33 -6.05
C SER A 564 -5.46 19.01 -4.68
N TYR A 565 -6.31 18.59 -3.75
CA TYR A 565 -6.47 19.23 -2.44
C TYR A 565 -5.33 18.91 -1.46
N PHE A 566 -4.85 17.67 -1.43
CA PHE A 566 -3.95 17.20 -0.37
C PHE A 566 -2.58 16.80 -0.92
N PRO A 567 -1.47 17.30 -0.34
CA PRO A 567 -0.13 16.94 -0.79
C PRO A 567 0.21 15.47 -0.51
N THR A 568 -0.35 14.89 0.55
CA THR A 568 -0.09 13.49 0.96
C THR A 568 -0.65 12.45 0.00
N THR A 569 -1.69 12.80 -0.77
CA THR A 569 -2.36 11.93 -1.75
C THR A 569 -2.25 12.47 -3.18
N HIS A 570 -1.39 13.47 -3.42
CA HIS A 570 -1.18 14.03 -4.74
C HIS A 570 -0.76 12.97 -5.78
N TRP A 571 -0.01 11.95 -5.35
CA TRP A 571 0.37 10.82 -6.20
C TRP A 571 -0.86 10.05 -6.74
N ALA A 572 -1.93 9.92 -5.95
CA ALA A 572 -3.15 9.23 -6.37
C ALA A 572 -3.92 10.09 -7.39
N TYR A 573 -3.96 11.41 -7.16
CA TYR A 573 -4.48 12.39 -8.12
C TYR A 573 -3.72 12.32 -9.45
N GLN A 574 -2.39 12.29 -9.43
CA GLN A 574 -1.55 12.19 -10.63
C GLN A 574 -1.81 10.90 -11.41
N ASN A 575 -2.01 9.79 -10.71
CA ASN A 575 -2.36 8.51 -11.33
C ASN A 575 -3.73 8.55 -12.02
N LEU A 576 -4.76 9.08 -11.35
CA LEU A 576 -6.08 9.26 -11.96
C LEU A 576 -6.04 10.22 -13.17
N ALA A 577 -5.29 11.31 -13.07
CA ALA A 577 -5.12 12.25 -14.17
C ALA A 577 -4.35 11.64 -15.36
N LYS A 578 -3.40 10.74 -15.10
CA LYS A 578 -2.70 9.96 -16.12
C LYS A 578 -3.64 9.00 -16.83
N ILE A 579 -4.57 8.36 -16.12
CA ILE A 579 -5.65 7.57 -16.74
C ILE A 579 -6.48 8.46 -17.66
N GLU A 580 -6.88 9.64 -17.19
CA GLU A 580 -7.65 10.59 -18.00
C GLU A 580 -6.93 10.95 -19.29
N ASP A 581 -5.67 11.38 -19.21
CA ASP A 581 -4.86 11.73 -20.38
C ASP A 581 -4.79 10.57 -21.39
N ARG A 582 -4.50 9.35 -20.91
CA ARG A 582 -4.43 8.15 -21.76
C ARG A 582 -5.78 7.83 -22.40
N MET A 583 -6.87 7.81 -21.64
CA MET A 583 -8.20 7.50 -22.16
C MET A 583 -8.70 8.57 -23.16
N ARG A 584 -8.34 9.84 -22.98
CA ARG A 584 -8.60 10.90 -23.97
C ARG A 584 -7.79 10.70 -25.25
N GLN A 585 -6.50 10.36 -25.15
CA GLN A 585 -5.65 10.06 -26.32
C GLN A 585 -6.17 8.86 -27.12
N LEU A 586 -6.64 7.82 -26.42
CA LEU A 586 -7.27 6.64 -27.02
C LEU A 586 -8.72 6.88 -27.49
N LYS A 587 -9.28 8.08 -27.25
CA LYS A 587 -10.67 8.44 -27.59
C LYS A 587 -11.73 7.54 -26.94
N LEU A 588 -11.46 7.10 -25.72
CA LEU A 588 -12.35 6.26 -24.91
C LEU A 588 -13.35 7.06 -24.07
N LEU A 589 -13.11 8.36 -23.93
CA LEU A 589 -13.96 9.31 -23.21
C LEU A 589 -14.87 10.08 -24.18
N ALA A 590 -16.13 10.26 -23.80
CA ALA A 590 -17.20 10.83 -24.62
C ALA A 590 -17.26 12.37 -24.53
N SER A 591 -16.97 12.93 -23.35
CA SER A 591 -16.98 14.38 -23.11
C SER A 591 -15.85 15.09 -23.87
N ARG A 592 -16.06 16.38 -24.13
CA ARG A 592 -15.08 17.27 -24.77
C ARG A 592 -14.93 18.57 -23.97
N PRO A 593 -14.40 18.50 -22.73
CA PRO A 593 -14.16 19.68 -21.93
C PRO A 593 -13.06 20.55 -22.56
N LYS A 594 -12.95 21.79 -22.09
CA LYS A 594 -11.89 22.72 -22.54
C LYS A 594 -10.53 22.29 -22.01
N ASP A 595 -10.51 21.88 -20.75
CA ASP A 595 -9.34 21.35 -20.04
C ASP A 595 -9.65 19.94 -19.53
N HIS A 596 -8.63 19.18 -19.14
CA HIS A 596 -8.84 17.92 -18.44
C HIS A 596 -9.58 18.16 -17.11
N PHE A 597 -10.37 17.18 -16.68
CA PHE A 597 -11.08 17.20 -15.40
C PHE A 597 -10.10 17.30 -14.23
N LEU A 598 -8.91 16.70 -14.37
CA LEU A 598 -7.85 16.66 -13.36
C LEU A 598 -6.57 17.37 -13.86
N PRO A 599 -6.56 18.71 -13.98
CA PRO A 599 -5.50 19.43 -14.67
C PRO A 599 -4.25 19.72 -13.81
N GLU A 600 -4.29 19.50 -12.49
CA GLU A 600 -3.23 19.93 -11.57
C GLU A 600 -2.11 18.89 -11.38
N THR A 601 -1.74 18.11 -12.39
CA THR A 601 -0.76 17.01 -12.25
C THR A 601 0.64 17.45 -11.85
N ASN A 602 1.00 18.71 -12.13
CA ASN A 602 2.33 19.29 -11.86
C ASN A 602 2.24 20.32 -10.72
N LYS A 603 1.37 20.08 -9.74
CA LYS A 603 1.18 21.00 -8.61
C LYS A 603 2.37 20.90 -7.66
N GLU A 604 3.03 22.03 -7.47
CA GLU A 604 4.19 22.15 -6.58
C GLU A 604 3.76 22.31 -5.12
N PRO A 605 4.59 21.93 -4.13
CA PRO A 605 4.22 21.93 -2.71
C PRO A 605 3.66 23.26 -2.19
N TRP A 606 4.14 24.41 -2.67
CA TRP A 606 3.64 25.72 -2.24
C TRP A 606 2.23 26.04 -2.76
N GLN A 607 1.74 25.34 -3.79
CA GLN A 607 0.44 25.58 -4.42
C GLN A 607 -0.74 24.94 -3.67
N PHE A 608 -0.50 24.02 -2.73
CA PHE A 608 -1.54 23.33 -1.94
C PHE A 608 -2.22 24.21 -0.88
N HIS A 609 -1.76 25.43 -0.62
CA HIS A 609 -2.32 26.34 0.39
C HIS A 609 -3.63 27.03 -0.04
N ARG A 610 -4.25 26.61 -1.16
CA ARG A 610 -5.42 27.27 -1.76
C ARG A 610 -6.62 26.33 -1.74
N GLY A 611 -7.48 26.50 -0.74
CA GLY A 611 -8.81 25.90 -0.70
C GLY A 611 -8.87 24.61 0.11
N PHE A 612 -9.76 24.62 1.11
CA PHE A 612 -10.21 23.45 1.83
C PHE A 612 -11.73 23.48 1.74
N VAL A 613 -12.33 22.36 1.33
CA VAL A 613 -13.78 22.19 1.29
C VAL A 613 -14.14 21.26 2.44
N GLN A 614 -15.07 21.66 3.29
CA GLN A 614 -15.62 20.76 4.30
C GLN A 614 -16.63 19.83 3.63
N ASP A 615 -16.56 18.55 3.95
CA ASP A 615 -17.35 17.47 3.35
C ASP A 615 -17.14 16.19 4.21
N ASP A 616 -17.75 15.08 3.85
CA ASP A 616 -17.77 13.78 4.54
C ASP A 616 -16.39 13.16 4.79
N HIS A 617 -15.33 13.62 4.11
CA HIS A 617 -13.97 13.15 4.37
C HIS A 617 -13.39 13.69 5.68
N VAL A 618 -13.87 14.84 6.18
CA VAL A 618 -13.25 15.54 7.32
C VAL A 618 -13.15 14.66 8.57
N PRO A 619 -14.20 13.95 9.01
CA PRO A 619 -14.13 13.11 10.20
C PRO A 619 -13.15 11.93 10.09
N PHE A 620 -12.90 11.45 8.86
CA PHE A 620 -11.93 10.39 8.58
C PHE A 620 -10.50 10.95 8.50
N MET A 621 -10.33 12.10 7.85
CA MET A 621 -9.06 12.81 7.74
C MET A 621 -8.51 13.19 9.13
N ASP A 622 -9.37 13.67 10.03
CA ASP A 622 -9.00 14.01 11.41
C ASP A 622 -8.47 12.80 12.20
N ARG A 623 -8.75 11.58 11.71
CA ARG A 623 -8.29 10.30 12.28
C ARG A 623 -7.13 9.67 11.49
N GLY A 624 -6.53 10.43 10.58
CA GLY A 624 -5.33 10.01 9.84
C GLY A 624 -5.58 9.26 8.54
N VAL A 625 -6.84 9.18 8.08
CA VAL A 625 -7.17 8.51 6.81
C VAL A 625 -6.68 9.35 5.62
N PRO A 626 -5.95 8.76 4.64
CA PRO A 626 -5.56 9.46 3.41
C PRO A 626 -6.76 9.77 2.52
N ILE A 627 -6.91 11.03 2.07
CA ILE A 627 -8.07 11.48 1.30
C ILE A 627 -7.70 11.84 -0.14
N LEU A 628 -8.45 11.33 -1.13
CA LEU A 628 -8.53 11.87 -2.47
C LEU A 628 -9.93 12.47 -2.67
N HIS A 629 -10.05 13.79 -2.57
CA HIS A 629 -11.33 14.49 -2.70
C HIS A 629 -11.54 14.93 -4.15
N LEU A 630 -12.51 14.30 -4.80
CA LEU A 630 -12.91 14.56 -6.19
C LEU A 630 -14.15 15.44 -6.20
N ILE A 631 -13.94 16.71 -5.89
CA ILE A 631 -14.94 17.78 -5.96
C ILE A 631 -14.41 18.91 -6.85
N PRO A 632 -15.22 19.47 -7.77
CA PRO A 632 -14.78 20.56 -8.62
C PRO A 632 -14.60 21.88 -7.85
N THR A 633 -13.74 22.77 -8.33
CA THR A 633 -13.67 24.17 -7.89
C THR A 633 -13.45 25.07 -9.10
N PRO A 634 -14.34 26.04 -9.37
CA PRO A 634 -15.56 26.36 -8.63
C PRO A 634 -16.61 25.24 -8.68
N PHE A 635 -17.55 25.23 -7.73
CA PHE A 635 -18.70 24.32 -7.77
C PHE A 635 -19.56 24.57 -9.02
N PRO A 636 -20.27 23.56 -9.52
CA PRO A 636 -21.13 23.73 -10.68
C PRO A 636 -22.20 24.79 -10.43
N SER A 637 -22.60 25.52 -11.47
CA SER A 637 -23.51 26.66 -11.32
C SER A 637 -24.90 26.30 -10.80
N ALA A 638 -25.29 25.02 -10.88
CA ALA A 638 -26.55 24.49 -10.39
C ALA A 638 -26.53 24.15 -8.89
N TRP A 639 -25.35 24.09 -8.26
CA TRP A 639 -25.19 23.70 -6.84
C TRP A 639 -26.14 24.48 -5.92
N HIS A 640 -26.88 23.72 -5.09
CA HIS A 640 -27.94 24.19 -4.18
C HIS A 640 -29.08 24.98 -4.84
N LYS A 641 -29.38 24.71 -6.12
CA LYS A 641 -30.53 25.30 -6.83
C LYS A 641 -31.43 24.22 -7.41
N MET A 642 -32.68 24.56 -7.69
CA MET A 642 -33.66 23.60 -8.22
C MET A 642 -33.29 23.05 -9.59
N GLU A 643 -32.42 23.75 -10.33
CA GLU A 643 -31.85 23.29 -11.61
C GLU A 643 -30.83 22.17 -11.45
N ASP A 644 -30.46 21.79 -10.23
CA ASP A 644 -29.69 20.57 -9.97
C ASP A 644 -30.61 19.33 -10.04
N ASP A 645 -31.04 19.05 -11.27
CA ASP A 645 -31.92 17.95 -11.66
C ASP A 645 -31.25 17.07 -12.75
N GLY A 646 -31.91 15.97 -13.11
CA GLY A 646 -31.37 15.04 -14.10
C GLY A 646 -31.19 15.64 -15.51
N GLU A 647 -32.02 16.62 -15.89
CA GLU A 647 -31.99 17.22 -17.24
C GLU A 647 -30.75 18.11 -17.46
N HIS A 648 -30.15 18.60 -16.37
CA HIS A 648 -28.97 19.47 -16.41
C HIS A 648 -27.65 18.71 -16.24
N LEU A 649 -27.68 17.39 -16.06
CA LEU A 649 -26.47 16.56 -16.09
C LEU A 649 -25.87 16.53 -17.49
N ASP A 650 -24.54 16.62 -17.57
CA ASP A 650 -23.81 16.31 -18.79
C ASP A 650 -23.59 14.80 -18.87
N GLY A 651 -24.48 14.11 -19.58
CA GLY A 651 -24.41 12.66 -19.75
C GLY A 651 -23.02 12.14 -20.15
N PRO A 652 -22.31 12.75 -21.13
CA PRO A 652 -20.93 12.39 -21.46
C PRO A 652 -19.94 12.51 -20.29
N ALA A 653 -19.99 13.58 -19.49
CA ALA A 653 -19.14 13.73 -18.31
C ALA A 653 -19.46 12.70 -17.22
N VAL A 654 -20.74 12.38 -17.01
CA VAL A 654 -21.14 11.33 -16.06
C VAL A 654 -20.55 9.97 -16.46
N GLN A 655 -20.66 9.63 -17.74
CA GLN A 655 -20.08 8.40 -18.31
C GLN A 655 -18.55 8.35 -18.15
N ASP A 656 -17.89 9.48 -18.39
CA ASP A 656 -16.44 9.57 -18.33
C ASP A 656 -15.92 9.46 -16.89
N TRP A 657 -16.56 10.10 -15.91
CA TRP A 657 -16.20 9.92 -14.51
C TRP A 657 -16.32 8.46 -14.08
N ALA A 658 -17.42 7.78 -14.42
CA ALA A 658 -17.59 6.37 -14.10
C ALA A 658 -16.48 5.49 -14.71
N LYS A 659 -16.07 5.78 -15.96
CA LYS A 659 -14.95 5.12 -16.63
C LYS A 659 -13.61 5.37 -15.94
N LEU A 660 -13.31 6.64 -15.60
CA LEU A 660 -12.06 7.02 -14.94
C LEU A 660 -11.93 6.34 -13.58
N ILE A 661 -13.00 6.31 -12.78
CA ILE A 661 -12.98 5.66 -11.46
C ILE A 661 -12.89 4.14 -11.61
N THR A 662 -13.59 3.54 -12.58
CA THR A 662 -13.48 2.10 -12.86
C THR A 662 -12.05 1.72 -13.24
N ALA A 663 -11.41 2.48 -14.13
CA ALA A 663 -10.02 2.25 -14.52
C ALA A 663 -9.06 2.45 -13.33
N PHE A 664 -9.30 3.47 -12.49
CA PHE A 664 -8.48 3.70 -11.30
C PHE A 664 -8.57 2.56 -10.29
N VAL A 665 -9.77 2.04 -10.03
CA VAL A 665 -9.99 0.85 -9.19
C VAL A 665 -9.32 -0.37 -9.82
N ALA A 666 -9.43 -0.55 -11.14
CA ALA A 666 -8.79 -1.66 -11.83
C ALA A 666 -7.25 -1.61 -11.77
N GLU A 667 -6.64 -0.43 -11.88
CA GLU A 667 -5.19 -0.23 -11.67
C GLU A 667 -4.79 -0.47 -10.20
N TRP A 668 -5.62 -0.02 -9.25
CA TRP A 668 -5.38 -0.22 -7.80
C TRP A 668 -5.45 -1.70 -7.39
N MET A 669 -6.42 -2.42 -7.96
CA MET A 669 -6.69 -3.82 -7.69
C MET A 669 -5.89 -4.77 -8.58
N ASP A 670 -4.94 -4.25 -9.37
CA ASP A 670 -4.06 -5.02 -10.24
C ASP A 670 -4.83 -5.98 -11.17
N LEU A 671 -5.85 -5.46 -11.87
CA LEU A 671 -6.77 -6.24 -12.72
C LEU A 671 -6.30 -6.41 -14.17
N GLU A 672 -5.04 -6.08 -14.48
CA GLU A 672 -4.48 -6.29 -15.82
C GLU A 672 -4.58 -7.77 -16.21
N GLY A 673 -5.13 -8.04 -17.40
CA GLY A 673 -5.36 -9.40 -17.89
C GLY A 673 -6.62 -10.09 -17.38
N PHE A 674 -7.31 -9.53 -16.37
CA PHE A 674 -8.57 -10.06 -15.82
C PHE A 674 -9.81 -9.27 -16.25
N LEU A 675 -9.64 -8.12 -16.91
CA LEU A 675 -10.78 -7.37 -17.43
C LEU A 675 -11.45 -8.14 -18.60
N PRO A 676 -12.76 -8.45 -18.49
CA PRO A 676 -13.47 -9.22 -19.50
C PRO A 676 -13.56 -8.42 -20.81
N PRO A 677 -13.65 -9.10 -21.97
CA PRO A 677 -13.94 -8.41 -23.22
C PRO A 677 -15.31 -7.75 -23.15
N LEU A 678 -15.45 -6.55 -23.72
CA LEU A 678 -16.76 -5.92 -23.87
C LEU A 678 -17.66 -6.83 -24.70
N LYS A 679 -18.84 -7.15 -24.17
CA LYS A 679 -19.86 -7.89 -24.93
C LYS A 679 -20.29 -7.03 -26.11
N ASP A 680 -20.20 -7.57 -27.31
CA ASP A 680 -20.62 -6.90 -28.53
C ASP A 680 -22.16 -6.91 -28.58
N ASP A 681 -22.79 -5.82 -28.13
CA ASP A 681 -24.25 -5.67 -28.11
C ASP A 681 -24.90 -5.74 -29.52
N SER A 682 -24.11 -5.91 -30.58
CA SER A 682 -24.59 -6.05 -31.96
C SER A 682 -25.20 -7.42 -32.31
N VAL A 683 -25.12 -8.41 -31.41
CA VAL A 683 -25.61 -9.79 -31.67
C VAL A 683 -26.92 -10.13 -30.95
N ASP A 684 -27.22 -9.55 -29.78
CA ASP A 684 -28.44 -9.91 -29.02
C ASP A 684 -29.72 -9.25 -29.57
N ASP A 685 -29.59 -8.13 -30.29
CA ASP A 685 -30.74 -7.40 -30.86
C ASP A 685 -31.35 -8.09 -32.10
N ARG A 686 -30.66 -9.09 -32.67
CA ARG A 686 -31.17 -9.92 -33.78
C ARG A 686 -31.94 -11.15 -33.33
N LEU A 687 -31.81 -11.57 -32.07
CA LEU A 687 -32.49 -12.77 -31.55
C LEU A 687 -33.75 -12.46 -30.74
N ARG A 688 -33.96 -11.22 -30.28
CA ARG A 688 -35.20 -10.81 -29.59
C ARG A 688 -36.33 -10.33 -30.50
N LYS A 689 -36.14 -10.30 -31.82
CA LYS A 689 -37.20 -9.90 -32.79
C LYS A 689 -37.98 -11.05 -33.45
N THR A 690 -37.75 -12.29 -33.03
CA THR A 690 -38.61 -13.40 -33.42
C THR A 690 -38.76 -14.37 -32.26
N GLU A 691 -39.75 -14.11 -31.40
CA GLU A 691 -40.79 -15.08 -31.06
C GLU A 691 -41.90 -14.36 -30.27
N LEU A 692 -43.12 -14.62 -30.75
CA LEU A 692 -44.43 -13.98 -30.52
C LEU A 692 -44.83 -13.58 -29.10
#